data_AF-A0A2V3IS28-F1
#
_entry.id   AF-A0A2V3IS28-F1
#
_cell.length_a   1.000
_cell.length_b   1.000
_cell.length_c   1.000
_cell.angle_alpha   90.00
_cell.angle_beta   90.00
_cell.angle_gamma   90.00
#
_symmetry.space_group_name_H-M   'P 1'
#
loop_
_entity.id
_entity.type
_entity.pdbx_description
1 polymer ?
#
loop_
_entity_poly.entity_id
_entity_poly.type
_entity_poly.pdbx_seq_one_letter_code
_entity_poly.pdbx_strand_id
1 'polypeptide(L)'
;MTEQLSISFQCALNKLWDWTEYAACRIGEAEESGSQYPRAHRKRIQIEVCFKTALVWLRAQPHAQKLYFRSRDNTFEIAAVGFSHVSSDDVFRKQTHQDLVSILNPEHPEMKFYGASRFDSLAENATDLEWQDYSGYTFVLPAVELYRDVTNDFYLAVNYYPPSGISVLFEALRVLVPLATYLQTARQSSLIPTADQVLDLPGYGSWEASMERILKHLKDKQYHKLVLARRKVFEFQDMARPDPIHVLAALDETDKKRHVIKSKTSPQNLSRIDTGSVESCREGLYASRDANILEETCDVQRSYAFCLQVADGRAFISHTPETLFRIAGGELKTEALAGTVRRGPDEEEAFEIGQLFSEKNLDEHGFVVRHVTNTLSECNLDAETWGPHVRKLARLMHLVTNIESRIPYTPSCISDTIYQVLHRLHPTPAVCGAPCEKARSEIRELEGFDRGLFAGPLGWFSRDAAEFCVAIRSAVFYGNKVVAFAGSGIVPGSEAKSEWDETELKMSAFSDLFSIRSEMDYLSNNCQTGIVQHGLTNGFQNSAEDSFPSDRKTGAFTISSSVRDNCLVRIQHLTMNSEHEKSAKTLPLRSIETRVGTSGGQMSAVVSQLGKLPNLNAVWSFCCVEELCRNGIDTFFIAPGSRSAPLAVAVVTSRHARYFVSHDERGAGFLAVGYARGTSRAAVVITSSGTAVANLLPAAVEAYSDSLPVILLTADRPPELRDIGANQTIDQVGVFGKYVLWSVDVPCPSEEIPLGYLLKRVDTAVRMSGSFTCSRQQQPQGPVHINMMFRENLAPDEQVWNRSYLRTAGSRWLKSLCPSTTYQAGGVKATQTYIERKRPSTFLLHHGFSVLLKSVMNEYKGVIITAGGCGAVRTEGEVIALREIASLLDWPVISDVCGGLRLGTDVPNVIHYANLMFSSAFFRSQHSFRVVLQFGERITSKSILKLIEECSRDNESFLHALVSPSSKCSDSALTVTHRVECDVSEFLIMMKSVANSPQEVGHSTSLCNGKHGHGDLKSSSSKLKALTEVSTSIDKLLDEATGVLKEEFLTEPGCARVITRSILAPCALFIGNSMPIRDFDQFSFARTEGGKLRVAANRGASGIDGLVSTGIGFGIGLNLDVVIILGDMSMIHDLNALHLLREHGEQLPIRVTVIVINNGGGGIFSMLPISKHPDVFSPVFDTPHSLDFRSVCCMFGIEYIPAKTAADLSAAISRVHQRHCLIEAIVSKDHQVNAALHEKLRKIVDQGVGRTVSKSGPESNST
;
A
#
# COMPACT_ATOMS: atom_id res chain seq x y z
N MET A 1 1.28 14.94 -0.89
CA MET A 1 2.21 13.99 -1.55
C MET A 1 1.82 13.71 -3.00
N THR A 2 1.03 12.69 -3.36
CA THR A 2 0.85 12.27 -4.77
C THR A 2 0.30 13.35 -5.71
N GLU A 3 -0.71 14.12 -5.32
CA GLU A 3 -1.25 15.22 -6.15
C GLU A 3 -0.26 16.40 -6.28
N GLN A 4 0.40 16.77 -5.18
CA GLN A 4 1.48 17.78 -5.21
C GLN A 4 2.65 17.34 -6.09
N LEU A 5 3.04 16.06 -6.01
CA LEU A 5 4.03 15.46 -6.89
C LEU A 5 3.60 15.62 -8.35
N SER A 6 2.36 15.28 -8.74
CA SER A 6 1.92 15.46 -10.13
C SER A 6 1.97 16.91 -10.62
N ILE A 7 1.68 17.90 -9.76
CA ILE A 7 1.72 19.32 -10.15
C ILE A 7 3.18 19.81 -10.29
N SER A 8 4.04 19.54 -9.30
CA SER A 8 5.47 19.90 -9.37
C SER A 8 6.20 19.17 -10.51
N PHE A 9 5.86 17.91 -10.75
CA PHE A 9 6.40 17.07 -11.82
C PHE A 9 5.96 17.54 -13.21
N GLN A 10 4.70 17.92 -13.41
CA GLN A 10 4.26 18.50 -14.68
C GLN A 10 4.93 19.87 -14.93
N CYS A 11 5.07 20.69 -13.88
CA CYS A 11 5.84 21.94 -13.97
C CYS A 11 7.32 21.71 -14.33
N ALA A 12 7.92 20.64 -13.80
CA ALA A 12 9.29 20.24 -14.14
C ALA A 12 9.43 19.76 -15.58
N LEU A 13 8.53 18.89 -16.05
CA LEU A 13 8.51 18.40 -17.43
C LEU A 13 8.36 19.56 -18.42
N ASN A 14 7.43 20.49 -18.16
CA ASN A 14 7.26 21.68 -19.00
C ASN A 14 8.55 22.52 -19.04
N LYS A 15 9.15 22.84 -17.88
CA LYS A 15 10.41 23.61 -17.80
C LYS A 15 11.58 22.92 -18.50
N LEU A 16 11.67 21.59 -18.43
CA LEU A 16 12.69 20.80 -19.16
C LEU A 16 12.42 20.77 -20.67
N TRP A 17 11.14 20.74 -21.08
CA TRP A 17 10.73 20.75 -22.48
C TRP A 17 11.05 22.09 -23.17
N ASP A 18 10.65 23.20 -22.54
CA ASP A 18 11.02 24.57 -22.94
C ASP A 18 12.55 24.70 -23.11
N TRP A 19 13.30 23.99 -22.25
CA TRP A 19 14.77 23.95 -22.28
C TRP A 19 15.35 23.07 -23.39
N THR A 20 14.75 21.92 -23.71
CA THR A 20 15.18 21.11 -24.86
C THR A 20 15.01 21.87 -26.17
N GLU A 21 13.91 22.62 -26.34
CA GLU A 21 13.71 23.46 -27.52
C GLU A 21 14.73 24.63 -27.57
N TYR A 22 14.94 25.33 -26.46
CA TYR A 22 15.95 26.40 -26.37
C TYR A 22 17.38 25.91 -26.64
N ALA A 23 17.75 24.74 -26.13
CA ALA A 23 19.07 24.15 -26.33
C ALA A 23 19.27 23.67 -27.78
N ALA A 24 18.29 22.98 -28.36
CA ALA A 24 18.34 22.52 -29.75
C ALA A 24 18.53 23.69 -30.73
N CYS A 25 17.86 24.82 -30.51
CA CYS A 25 18.00 26.03 -31.31
C CYS A 25 19.38 26.73 -31.23
N ARG A 26 20.26 26.37 -30.28
CA ARG A 26 21.56 27.06 -30.09
C ARG A 26 22.81 26.17 -30.12
N ILE A 27 22.66 24.85 -30.07
CA ILE A 27 23.81 23.95 -30.28
C ILE A 27 24.37 24.11 -31.72
N GLY A 28 23.48 24.26 -32.71
CA GLY A 28 23.86 24.48 -34.11
C GLY A 28 24.61 25.79 -34.40
N GLU A 29 24.53 26.80 -33.53
CA GLU A 29 25.33 28.05 -33.67
C GLU A 29 26.77 27.88 -33.16
N ALA A 30 27.05 26.84 -32.36
CA ALA A 30 28.33 26.69 -31.66
C ALA A 30 29.29 25.72 -32.35
N GLU A 31 28.79 24.64 -32.96
CA GLU A 31 29.62 23.57 -33.53
C GLU A 31 30.47 24.02 -34.73
N GLU A 32 30.04 25.04 -35.49
CA GLU A 32 30.83 25.65 -36.57
C GLU A 32 32.06 26.45 -36.10
N SER A 33 32.17 26.76 -34.80
CA SER A 33 33.15 27.74 -34.28
C SER A 33 34.43 27.15 -33.69
N GLY A 34 34.45 25.85 -33.34
CA GLY A 34 35.60 25.18 -32.71
C GLY A 34 36.03 25.71 -31.33
N SER A 35 35.24 26.58 -30.70
CA SER A 35 35.59 27.30 -29.47
C SER A 35 35.15 26.57 -28.19
N GLN A 36 35.84 26.80 -27.07
CA GLN A 36 35.38 26.32 -25.76
C GLN A 36 34.06 26.99 -25.37
N TYR A 37 33.03 26.18 -25.11
CA TYR A 37 31.69 26.67 -24.73
C TYR A 37 31.74 27.64 -23.52
N PRO A 38 31.21 28.88 -23.65
CA PRO A 38 31.25 29.86 -22.57
C PRO A 38 30.55 29.37 -21.29
N ARG A 39 31.03 29.82 -20.13
CA ARG A 39 30.50 29.40 -18.81
C ARG A 39 28.98 29.55 -18.67
N ALA A 40 28.38 30.56 -19.30
CA ALA A 40 26.94 30.84 -19.31
C ALA A 40 26.05 29.72 -19.90
N HIS A 41 26.63 28.74 -20.61
CA HIS A 41 25.92 27.58 -21.15
C HIS A 41 25.88 26.37 -20.20
N ARG A 42 26.52 26.45 -19.02
CA ARG A 42 26.54 25.38 -18.01
C ARG A 42 25.54 25.71 -16.90
N LYS A 43 24.48 24.91 -16.76
CA LYS A 43 23.34 25.26 -15.90
C LYS A 43 22.80 24.06 -15.12
N ARG A 44 22.23 24.36 -13.96
CA ARG A 44 21.54 23.41 -13.07
C ARG A 44 20.07 23.79 -13.03
N ILE A 45 19.19 22.84 -13.35
CA ILE A 45 17.75 22.96 -13.10
C ILE A 45 17.46 22.15 -11.85
N GLN A 46 16.70 22.67 -10.88
CA GLN A 46 16.28 21.91 -9.70
C GLN A 46 14.82 22.18 -9.30
N ILE A 47 14.19 21.16 -8.74
CA ILE A 47 12.78 21.13 -8.31
C ILE A 47 12.65 20.47 -6.95
N GLU A 48 11.73 20.96 -6.11
CA GLU A 48 11.35 20.32 -4.85
C GLU A 48 10.49 19.07 -5.13
N VAL A 49 10.79 17.96 -4.44
CA VAL A 49 10.16 16.64 -4.66
C VAL A 49 10.01 15.87 -3.35
N CYS A 50 8.91 15.14 -3.21
CA CYS A 50 8.53 14.52 -1.94
C CYS A 50 8.90 13.01 -1.90
N PHE A 51 10.09 12.69 -1.39
CA PHE A 51 10.62 11.32 -1.25
C PHE A 51 10.87 10.93 0.22
N LYS A 52 10.97 9.61 0.49
CA LYS A 52 11.31 9.08 1.83
C LYS A 52 12.80 8.77 2.04
N THR A 53 13.50 8.31 0.99
CA THR A 53 14.92 7.90 1.01
C THR A 53 15.46 7.97 -0.42
N ALA A 54 16.71 8.37 -0.62
CA ALA A 54 17.26 8.44 -1.98
C ALA A 54 17.70 7.05 -2.51
N LEU A 55 18.08 6.10 -1.62
CA LEU A 55 18.41 4.71 -2.01
C LEU A 55 17.25 3.97 -2.72
N VAL A 56 16.01 4.13 -2.25
CA VAL A 56 14.84 3.50 -2.91
C VAL A 56 14.61 4.08 -4.31
N TRP A 57 14.80 5.38 -4.49
CA TRP A 57 14.76 6.01 -5.82
C TRP A 57 15.88 5.50 -6.72
N LEU A 58 17.10 5.34 -6.20
CA LEU A 58 18.28 4.88 -6.94
C LEU A 58 18.18 3.41 -7.36
N ARG A 59 17.65 2.56 -6.50
CA ARG A 59 17.38 1.15 -6.81
C ARG A 59 16.33 1.03 -7.92
N ALA A 60 15.32 1.89 -7.92
CA ALA A 60 14.28 1.96 -8.94
C ALA A 60 14.74 2.50 -10.31
N GLN A 61 15.96 3.03 -10.44
CA GLN A 61 16.48 3.51 -11.72
C GLN A 61 17.04 2.35 -12.57
N PRO A 62 16.65 2.21 -13.86
CA PRO A 62 17.18 1.19 -14.78
C PRO A 62 18.57 1.56 -15.37
N HIS A 63 19.26 2.53 -14.78
CA HIS A 63 20.49 3.12 -15.33
C HIS A 63 21.72 2.33 -14.88
N ALA A 64 22.61 2.01 -15.82
CA ALA A 64 23.87 1.30 -15.58
C ALA A 64 24.87 2.12 -14.74
N GLN A 65 24.83 3.45 -14.84
CA GLN A 65 25.64 4.38 -14.05
C GLN A 65 24.83 4.89 -12.85
N LYS A 66 25.33 4.63 -11.63
CA LYS A 66 24.68 5.02 -10.36
C LYS A 66 25.70 5.56 -9.37
N LEU A 67 25.32 6.62 -8.66
CA LEU A 67 26.09 7.23 -7.58
C LEU A 67 25.22 7.33 -6.32
N TYR A 68 25.80 7.09 -5.15
CA TYR A 68 25.22 7.43 -3.85
C TYR A 68 26.29 8.03 -2.94
N PHE A 69 25.96 9.06 -2.18
CA PHE A 69 26.75 9.55 -1.06
C PHE A 69 25.82 10.03 0.07
N ARG A 70 26.06 9.60 1.30
CA ARG A 70 25.41 10.10 2.52
C ARG A 70 26.44 10.47 3.56
N SER A 71 26.38 11.70 4.06
CA SER A 71 27.24 12.18 5.14
C SER A 71 26.94 11.45 6.46
N ARG A 72 27.96 11.37 7.34
CA ARG A 72 27.84 10.72 8.66
C ARG A 72 26.81 11.37 9.57
N ASP A 73 26.78 12.69 9.60
CA ASP A 73 25.80 13.52 10.33
C ASP A 73 24.38 13.47 9.73
N ASN A 74 24.20 12.81 8.58
CA ASN A 74 22.95 12.74 7.82
C ASN A 74 22.42 14.11 7.34
N THR A 75 23.20 15.21 7.42
CA THR A 75 22.78 16.52 6.91
C THR A 75 22.81 16.61 5.39
N PHE A 76 23.49 15.68 4.71
CA PHE A 76 23.60 15.62 3.26
C PHE A 76 23.42 14.17 2.76
N GLU A 77 22.51 13.98 1.81
CA GLU A 77 22.29 12.71 1.13
C GLU A 77 22.06 13.00 -0.36
N ILE A 78 22.69 12.23 -1.24
CA ILE A 78 22.48 12.28 -2.68
C ILE A 78 22.48 10.87 -3.27
N ALA A 79 21.49 10.62 -4.12
CA ALA A 79 21.54 9.59 -5.15
C ALA A 79 21.61 10.26 -6.52
N ALA A 80 22.30 9.67 -7.49
CA ALA A 80 22.34 10.21 -8.84
C ALA A 80 22.51 9.12 -9.90
N VAL A 81 22.09 9.40 -11.14
CA VAL A 81 22.21 8.48 -12.29
C VAL A 81 22.67 9.20 -13.55
N GLY A 82 23.46 8.49 -14.34
CA GLY A 82 24.20 9.03 -15.49
C GLY A 82 25.27 10.05 -15.06
N PHE A 83 26.29 10.24 -15.90
CA PHE A 83 27.34 11.23 -15.66
C PHE A 83 27.36 12.28 -16.79
N SER A 84 27.25 13.56 -16.45
CA SER A 84 27.33 14.67 -17.41
C SER A 84 28.78 15.07 -17.71
N HIS A 85 29.71 14.76 -16.81
CA HIS A 85 31.15 14.78 -17.03
C HIS A 85 31.82 13.66 -16.22
N VAL A 86 32.86 13.03 -16.78
CA VAL A 86 33.69 12.02 -16.11
C VAL A 86 35.15 12.40 -16.31
N SER A 87 35.93 12.40 -15.24
CA SER A 87 37.38 12.62 -15.23
C SER A 87 38.04 11.44 -14.54
N SER A 88 38.90 10.73 -15.27
CA SER A 88 39.61 9.54 -14.82
C SER A 88 40.95 9.47 -15.52
N ASP A 89 42.02 9.29 -14.75
CA ASP A 89 43.43 9.13 -15.17
C ASP A 89 44.17 8.46 -13.99
N ASP A 90 45.47 8.19 -14.12
CA ASP A 90 46.25 7.45 -13.12
C ASP A 90 46.70 8.31 -11.93
N VAL A 91 46.84 9.63 -12.12
CA VAL A 91 47.29 10.55 -11.07
C VAL A 91 46.40 11.78 -11.01
N PHE A 92 45.76 12.01 -9.86
CA PHE A 92 44.98 13.23 -9.62
C PHE A 92 45.93 14.41 -9.35
N ARG A 93 46.21 15.23 -10.37
CA ARG A 93 47.17 16.35 -10.30
C ARG A 93 46.49 17.65 -9.90
N LYS A 94 47.27 18.62 -9.39
CA LYS A 94 46.74 19.94 -9.01
C LYS A 94 46.01 20.64 -10.15
N GLN A 95 46.57 20.57 -11.37
CA GLN A 95 45.95 21.11 -12.58
C GLN A 95 44.57 20.47 -12.82
N THR A 96 44.48 19.13 -12.74
CA THR A 96 43.21 18.39 -12.86
C THR A 96 42.16 18.89 -11.86
N HIS A 97 42.50 19.09 -10.59
CA HIS A 97 41.56 19.65 -9.61
C HIS A 97 41.10 21.06 -10.00
N GLN A 98 42.03 21.93 -10.42
CA GLN A 98 41.72 23.30 -10.84
C GLN A 98 40.87 23.32 -12.12
N ASP A 99 41.09 22.42 -13.07
CA ASP A 99 40.30 22.26 -14.29
C ASP A 99 38.86 21.83 -13.97
N LEU A 100 38.68 20.86 -13.07
CA LEU A 100 37.36 20.42 -12.59
C LEU A 100 36.64 21.51 -11.79
N VAL A 101 37.33 22.24 -10.90
CA VAL A 101 36.76 23.43 -10.23
C VAL A 101 36.42 24.55 -11.23
N SER A 102 37.08 24.59 -12.40
CA SER A 102 36.74 25.51 -13.49
C SER A 102 35.49 25.12 -14.29
N ILE A 103 35.04 23.85 -14.19
CA ILE A 103 33.81 23.35 -14.83
C ILE A 103 32.57 23.88 -14.10
N LEU A 104 32.58 23.82 -12.77
CA LEU A 104 31.46 24.21 -11.89
C LEU A 104 31.05 25.69 -12.10
N ASN A 105 29.75 25.97 -12.24
CA ASN A 105 29.25 27.34 -12.46
C ASN A 105 29.20 28.12 -11.12
N PRO A 106 29.81 29.33 -11.01
CA PRO A 106 29.61 30.23 -9.87
C PRO A 106 28.16 30.51 -9.47
N GLU A 107 27.21 30.45 -10.40
CA GLU A 107 25.78 30.70 -10.18
C GLU A 107 25.03 29.50 -9.57
N HIS A 108 25.70 28.33 -9.47
CA HIS A 108 25.15 27.07 -8.97
C HIS A 108 26.14 26.40 -8.00
N PRO A 109 26.34 26.94 -6.78
CA PRO A 109 27.27 26.39 -5.79
C PRO A 109 26.91 24.95 -5.34
N GLU A 110 25.69 24.49 -5.61
CA GLU A 110 25.25 23.12 -5.35
C GLU A 110 25.93 22.08 -6.28
N MET A 111 26.51 22.51 -7.41
CA MET A 111 27.22 21.62 -8.33
C MET A 111 28.51 21.08 -7.69
N LYS A 112 28.67 19.76 -7.70
CA LYS A 112 29.77 19.04 -7.04
C LYS A 112 30.31 17.92 -7.93
N PHE A 113 31.62 17.69 -7.88
CA PHE A 113 32.22 16.45 -8.35
C PHE A 113 32.23 15.43 -7.21
N TYR A 114 31.87 14.18 -7.51
CA TYR A 114 31.85 13.05 -6.57
C TYR A 114 32.76 11.95 -7.09
N GLY A 115 33.44 11.22 -6.22
CA GLY A 115 34.37 10.20 -6.69
C GLY A 115 35.27 9.59 -5.62
N ALA A 116 36.30 8.90 -6.10
CA ALA A 116 37.32 8.28 -5.28
C ALA A 116 38.69 8.25 -5.99
N SER A 117 39.76 8.10 -5.22
CA SER A 117 41.10 7.77 -5.71
C SER A 117 41.55 6.43 -5.14
N ARG A 118 42.52 5.77 -5.78
CA ARG A 118 43.12 4.54 -5.25
C ARG A 118 43.84 4.79 -3.93
N PHE A 119 43.94 3.75 -3.08
CA PHE A 119 44.87 3.73 -1.95
C PHE A 119 46.30 3.99 -2.44
N ASP A 120 46.72 3.32 -3.51
CA ASP A 120 48.02 3.51 -4.15
C ASP A 120 47.91 4.02 -5.60
N SER A 121 47.95 5.35 -5.75
CA SER A 121 48.05 6.08 -7.02
C SER A 121 49.40 5.94 -7.76
N LEU A 122 50.30 5.10 -7.27
CA LEU A 122 51.65 4.86 -7.82
C LEU A 122 51.91 3.34 -7.99
N ALA A 123 50.86 2.52 -8.04
CA ALA A 123 50.91 1.14 -8.52
C ALA A 123 50.68 1.14 -10.04
N GLU A 124 51.57 0.49 -10.80
CA GLU A 124 51.50 0.50 -12.27
C GLU A 124 50.41 -0.45 -12.80
N ASN A 125 49.24 0.14 -13.10
CA ASN A 125 48.02 -0.51 -13.60
C ASN A 125 47.28 -1.43 -12.61
N ALA A 126 45.95 -1.47 -12.76
CA ALA A 126 45.09 -2.42 -12.08
C ALA A 126 45.33 -3.84 -12.61
N THR A 127 46.16 -4.62 -11.92
CA THR A 127 46.47 -6.02 -12.28
C THR A 127 45.36 -7.00 -11.86
N ASP A 128 44.61 -6.67 -10.81
CA ASP A 128 43.50 -7.45 -10.29
C ASP A 128 42.18 -7.18 -11.05
N LEU A 129 41.44 -8.26 -11.36
CA LEU A 129 40.27 -8.24 -12.24
C LEU A 129 39.04 -7.52 -11.67
N GLU A 130 38.99 -7.26 -10.36
CA GLU A 130 37.97 -6.41 -9.74
C GLU A 130 38.15 -4.91 -10.02
N TRP A 131 39.36 -4.45 -10.37
CA TRP A 131 39.68 -3.02 -10.43
C TRP A 131 39.84 -2.44 -11.84
N GLN A 132 39.75 -3.26 -12.88
CA GLN A 132 39.92 -2.84 -14.28
C GLN A 132 38.93 -1.74 -14.75
N ASP A 133 37.78 -1.55 -14.09
CA ASP A 133 36.81 -0.48 -14.38
C ASP A 133 37.11 0.85 -13.64
N TYR A 134 38.18 0.91 -12.83
CA TYR A 134 38.56 2.07 -12.01
C TYR A 134 40.05 2.40 -12.22
N SER A 135 40.38 3.62 -12.68
CA SER A 135 41.78 4.06 -12.84
C SER A 135 42.39 4.54 -11.51
N GLY A 136 43.46 5.35 -11.55
CA GLY A 136 44.08 5.96 -10.37
C GLY A 136 43.16 6.88 -9.56
N TYR A 137 42.25 7.59 -10.24
CA TYR A 137 41.10 8.25 -9.66
C TYR A 137 39.92 8.27 -10.63
N THR A 138 38.69 8.41 -10.12
CA THR A 138 37.50 8.67 -10.92
C THR A 138 36.64 9.71 -10.22
N PHE A 139 36.44 10.89 -10.84
CA PHE A 139 35.51 11.93 -10.40
C PHE A 139 34.44 12.19 -11.47
N VAL A 140 33.18 12.25 -11.04
CA VAL A 140 32.01 12.44 -11.91
C VAL A 140 31.20 13.67 -11.48
N LEU A 141 30.72 14.42 -12.47
CA LEU A 141 29.59 15.33 -12.31
C LEU A 141 28.34 14.55 -12.74
N PRO A 142 27.34 14.33 -11.88
CA PRO A 142 26.19 13.52 -12.25
C PRO A 142 25.32 14.21 -13.31
N ALA A 143 24.56 13.45 -14.08
CA ALA A 143 23.58 13.97 -15.03
C ALA A 143 22.28 14.36 -14.31
N VAL A 144 21.71 13.44 -13.52
CA VAL A 144 20.47 13.63 -12.76
C VAL A 144 20.70 13.27 -11.30
N GLU A 145 20.45 14.21 -10.40
CA GLU A 145 20.65 14.09 -8.95
C GLU A 145 19.29 14.11 -8.21
N LEU A 146 19.08 13.21 -7.26
CA LEU A 146 18.12 13.38 -6.18
C LEU A 146 18.91 13.61 -4.89
N TYR A 147 18.97 14.84 -4.40
CA TYR A 147 19.68 15.22 -3.19
C TYR A 147 18.72 15.72 -2.10
N ARG A 148 19.13 15.62 -0.83
CA ARG A 148 18.48 16.26 0.31
C ARG A 148 19.27 17.50 0.72
N ASP A 149 18.57 18.58 0.99
CA ASP A 149 19.16 19.84 1.41
C ASP A 149 19.21 19.97 2.95
N VAL A 150 19.65 21.14 3.44
CA VAL A 150 19.74 21.46 4.89
C VAL A 150 18.38 21.70 5.55
N THR A 151 17.31 22.00 4.80
CA THR A 151 15.94 22.03 5.32
C THR A 151 15.33 20.63 5.49
N ASN A 152 16.07 19.58 5.09
CA ASN A 152 15.71 18.16 5.13
C ASN A 152 14.67 17.76 4.06
N ASP A 153 14.40 18.64 3.09
CA ASP A 153 13.56 18.37 1.91
C ASP A 153 14.39 17.83 0.74
N PHE A 154 13.75 17.05 -0.13
CA PHE A 154 14.40 16.44 -1.29
C PHE A 154 14.23 17.31 -2.54
N TYR A 155 15.30 17.41 -3.32
CA TYR A 155 15.36 18.15 -4.57
C TYR A 155 15.88 17.24 -5.68
N LEU A 156 15.16 17.22 -6.81
CA LEU A 156 15.64 16.59 -8.04
C LEU A 156 16.29 17.68 -8.89
N ALA A 157 17.53 17.45 -9.32
CA ALA A 157 18.30 18.37 -10.14
C ALA A 157 18.87 17.69 -11.40
N VAL A 158 19.10 18.50 -12.43
CA VAL A 158 19.73 18.10 -13.69
C VAL A 158 20.89 19.06 -13.96
N ASN A 159 22.10 18.52 -14.12
CA ASN A 159 23.29 19.30 -14.47
C ASN A 159 23.53 19.21 -15.98
N TYR A 160 23.52 20.35 -16.68
CA TYR A 160 23.83 20.42 -18.10
C TYR A 160 25.24 20.98 -18.35
N TYR A 161 26.05 20.21 -19.08
CA TYR A 161 27.42 20.54 -19.47
C TYR A 161 27.65 20.18 -20.96
N PRO A 162 27.89 21.16 -21.86
CA PRO A 162 28.34 20.88 -23.23
C PRO A 162 29.76 20.28 -23.24
N PRO A 163 30.07 19.30 -24.11
CA PRO A 163 29.32 18.88 -25.31
C PRO A 163 28.42 17.65 -25.11
N SER A 164 27.99 17.30 -23.88
CA SER A 164 27.23 16.07 -23.61
C SER A 164 25.84 15.99 -24.31
N GLY A 165 25.41 17.08 -24.93
CA GLY A 165 24.32 17.13 -25.91
C GLY A 165 22.93 16.91 -25.32
N ILE A 166 21.93 16.76 -26.21
CA ILE A 166 20.53 16.53 -25.82
C ILE A 166 20.36 15.17 -25.11
N SER A 167 21.34 14.26 -25.21
CA SER A 167 21.33 12.95 -24.53
C SER A 167 21.07 13.05 -23.01
N VAL A 168 21.70 14.03 -22.33
CA VAL A 168 21.53 14.29 -20.90
C VAL A 168 20.10 14.73 -20.56
N LEU A 169 19.46 15.48 -21.46
CA LEU A 169 18.07 15.93 -21.29
C LEU A 169 17.07 14.79 -21.56
N PHE A 170 17.34 13.92 -22.53
CA PHE A 170 16.56 12.68 -22.71
C PHE A 170 16.69 11.73 -21.52
N GLU A 171 17.88 11.61 -20.92
CA GLU A 171 18.07 10.78 -19.73
C GLU A 171 17.35 11.39 -18.51
N ALA A 172 17.34 12.71 -18.34
CA ALA A 172 16.50 13.38 -17.34
C ALA A 172 15.00 13.09 -17.53
N LEU A 173 14.50 13.13 -18.76
CA LEU A 173 13.11 12.75 -19.07
C LEU A 173 12.84 11.27 -18.78
N ARG A 174 13.79 10.37 -19.07
CA ARG A 174 13.72 8.92 -18.77
C ARG A 174 13.75 8.60 -17.27
N VAL A 175 14.40 9.42 -16.44
CA VAL A 175 14.36 9.30 -14.97
C VAL A 175 13.01 9.77 -14.41
N LEU A 176 12.43 10.81 -15.03
CA LEU A 176 11.15 11.38 -14.61
C LEU A 176 9.96 10.45 -14.94
N VAL A 177 9.76 10.09 -16.21
CA VAL A 177 8.54 9.39 -16.69
C VAL A 177 8.16 8.11 -15.89
N PRO A 178 9.08 7.22 -15.46
CA PRO A 178 8.74 5.98 -14.76
C PRO A 178 8.30 6.12 -13.29
N LEU A 179 8.35 7.33 -12.71
CA LEU A 179 8.26 7.53 -11.25
C LEU A 179 6.95 7.01 -10.62
N ALA A 180 5.84 7.03 -11.35
CA ALA A 180 4.55 6.50 -10.91
C ALA A 180 4.45 4.96 -10.97
N THR A 181 5.33 4.32 -11.75
CA THR A 181 5.24 2.89 -12.11
C THR A 181 6.21 2.04 -11.29
N TYR A 182 7.49 2.45 -11.20
CA TYR A 182 8.56 1.56 -10.73
C TYR A 182 8.55 1.25 -9.23
N LEU A 183 7.91 2.12 -8.42
CA LEU A 183 7.69 1.87 -6.98
C LEU A 183 6.75 0.68 -6.69
N GLN A 184 6.11 0.11 -7.72
CA GLN A 184 5.31 -1.12 -7.62
C GLN A 184 6.16 -2.38 -7.88
N THR A 185 7.10 -2.34 -8.84
CA THR A 185 7.98 -3.48 -9.20
C THR A 185 9.16 -3.70 -8.26
N ALA A 186 9.70 -2.64 -7.64
CA ALA A 186 10.83 -2.74 -6.70
C ALA A 186 10.57 -3.60 -5.44
N ARG A 187 9.36 -4.14 -5.28
CA ARG A 187 8.95 -5.06 -4.20
C ARG A 187 9.25 -6.55 -4.49
N GLN A 188 9.73 -6.91 -5.69
CA GLN A 188 9.82 -8.32 -6.12
C GLN A 188 11.14 -9.05 -5.80
N SER A 189 12.16 -8.41 -5.20
CA SER A 189 13.26 -9.13 -4.53
C SER A 189 13.65 -8.49 -3.20
N SER A 190 13.29 -9.20 -2.12
CA SER A 190 13.51 -8.84 -0.71
C SER A 190 14.65 -9.62 -0.05
N LEU A 191 15.28 -10.54 -0.77
CA LEU A 191 16.41 -11.34 -0.30
C LEU A 191 17.66 -10.94 -1.07
N ILE A 192 18.75 -10.74 -0.34
CA ILE A 192 20.11 -10.76 -0.89
C ILE A 192 20.48 -12.24 -1.09
N PRO A 193 21.04 -12.63 -2.25
CA PRO A 193 21.44 -14.01 -2.51
C PRO A 193 22.58 -14.44 -1.59
N THR A 194 22.63 -15.74 -1.28
CA THR A 194 23.75 -16.37 -0.57
C THR A 194 24.87 -16.72 -1.55
N ALA A 195 26.12 -16.63 -1.11
CA ALA A 195 27.27 -17.03 -1.93
C ALA A 195 27.35 -18.56 -2.06
N ASP A 196 27.60 -19.05 -3.28
CA ASP A 196 27.88 -20.45 -3.56
C ASP A 196 29.27 -20.86 -3.05
N GLN A 197 30.23 -19.92 -3.06
CA GLN A 197 31.59 -20.13 -2.58
C GLN A 197 32.12 -18.87 -1.87
N VAL A 198 32.92 -19.07 -0.81
CA VAL A 198 33.64 -18.01 -0.09
C VAL A 198 35.14 -18.36 -0.06
N LEU A 199 36.00 -17.40 -0.36
CA LEU A 199 37.46 -17.55 -0.37
C LEU A 199 38.14 -16.40 0.37
N ASP A 200 39.07 -16.73 1.26
CA ASP A 200 39.92 -15.77 1.97
C ASP A 200 41.31 -15.69 1.31
N LEU A 201 41.72 -14.47 0.94
CA LEU A 201 42.98 -14.20 0.24
C LEU A 201 43.72 -13.01 0.90
N PRO A 202 44.92 -13.20 1.47
CA PRO A 202 45.56 -14.49 1.77
C PRO A 202 44.76 -15.34 2.76
N GLY A 203 44.89 -16.67 2.66
CA GLY A 203 44.41 -17.60 3.68
C GLY A 203 45.28 -17.59 4.94
N TYR A 204 44.76 -18.10 6.06
CA TYR A 204 45.37 -17.94 7.39
C TYR A 204 46.87 -18.29 7.47
N GLY A 205 47.34 -19.40 6.90
CA GLY A 205 48.76 -19.77 6.94
C GLY A 205 49.69 -18.82 6.17
N SER A 206 49.19 -18.18 5.11
CA SER A 206 49.94 -17.13 4.38
C SER A 206 49.90 -15.79 5.12
N TRP A 207 48.79 -15.48 5.78
CA TRP A 207 48.67 -14.34 6.68
C TRP A 207 49.64 -14.45 7.88
N GLU A 208 49.74 -15.62 8.49
CA GLU A 208 50.66 -15.92 9.59
C GLU A 208 52.13 -15.74 9.18
N ALA A 209 52.52 -16.23 8.00
CA ALA A 209 53.87 -16.01 7.44
C ALA A 209 54.17 -14.52 7.17
N SER A 210 53.21 -13.75 6.64
CA SER A 210 53.37 -12.29 6.47
C SER A 210 53.48 -11.58 7.81
N MET A 211 52.67 -11.95 8.81
CA MET A 211 52.74 -11.42 10.18
C MET A 211 54.12 -11.64 10.81
N GLU A 212 54.71 -12.84 10.71
CA GLU A 212 56.06 -13.11 11.21
C GLU A 212 57.12 -12.21 10.56
N ARG A 213 57.07 -12.03 9.23
CA ARG A 213 57.99 -11.15 8.50
C ARG A 213 57.87 -9.69 8.96
N ILE A 214 56.64 -9.19 9.14
CA ILE A 214 56.37 -7.82 9.58
C ILE A 214 56.84 -7.60 11.03
N LEU A 215 56.55 -8.55 11.93
CA LEU A 215 57.01 -8.50 13.32
C LEU A 215 58.54 -8.53 13.45
N LYS A 216 59.25 -9.11 12.48
CA LYS A 216 60.71 -9.01 12.37
C LYS A 216 61.14 -7.61 11.91
N HIS A 217 60.57 -7.09 10.82
CA HIS A 217 60.92 -5.77 10.27
C HIS A 217 60.62 -4.62 11.26
N LEU A 218 59.58 -4.76 12.10
CA LEU A 218 59.28 -3.88 13.23
C LEU A 218 60.35 -3.93 14.34
N LYS A 219 60.86 -5.12 14.68
CA LYS A 219 61.97 -5.28 15.65
C LYS A 219 63.27 -4.65 15.12
N ASP A 220 63.51 -4.77 13.81
CA ASP A 220 64.62 -4.13 13.10
C ASP A 220 64.42 -2.60 12.90
N LYS A 221 63.35 -2.02 13.47
CA LYS A 221 63.00 -0.59 13.46
C LYS A 221 62.91 0.05 12.07
N GLN A 222 62.56 -0.72 11.04
CA GLN A 222 62.45 -0.19 9.69
C GLN A 222 61.25 0.78 9.55
N TYR A 223 60.19 0.52 10.31
CA TYR A 223 58.98 1.31 10.52
C TYR A 223 58.43 1.04 11.95
N HIS A 224 57.41 1.79 12.38
CA HIS A 224 56.82 1.73 13.72
C HIS A 224 55.46 1.01 13.77
N LYS A 225 54.69 1.12 12.68
CA LYS A 225 53.39 0.48 12.47
C LYS A 225 53.27 0.10 11.00
N LEU A 226 52.66 -1.04 10.70
CA LEU A 226 52.22 -1.41 9.35
C LEU A 226 50.75 -1.86 9.40
N VAL A 227 49.95 -1.54 8.39
CA VAL A 227 48.57 -2.01 8.29
C VAL A 227 48.50 -3.02 7.14
N LEU A 228 48.30 -4.29 7.47
CA LEU A 228 48.14 -5.36 6.48
C LEU A 228 46.66 -5.66 6.23
N ALA A 229 46.29 -5.83 4.98
CA ALA A 229 44.93 -6.09 4.52
C ALA A 229 44.77 -7.48 3.91
N ARG A 230 43.52 -7.93 3.83
CA ARG A 230 43.08 -9.12 3.09
C ARG A 230 41.74 -8.90 2.42
N ARG A 231 41.45 -9.71 1.41
CA ARG A 231 40.19 -9.70 0.65
C ARG A 231 39.44 -11.02 0.85
N LYS A 232 38.12 -10.92 1.08
CA LYS A 232 37.18 -12.04 1.13
C LYS A 232 36.30 -12.01 -0.11
N VAL A 233 36.44 -13.01 -0.96
CA VAL A 233 35.71 -13.16 -2.22
C VAL A 233 34.48 -14.01 -1.98
N PHE A 234 33.33 -13.50 -2.37
CA PHE A 234 32.03 -14.18 -2.40
C PHE A 234 31.66 -14.41 -3.87
N GLU A 235 31.42 -15.67 -4.25
CA GLU A 235 31.04 -16.04 -5.62
C GLU A 235 29.59 -16.52 -5.68
N PHE A 236 28.89 -16.14 -6.75
CA PHE A 236 27.46 -16.40 -6.96
C PHE A 236 27.24 -17.00 -8.35
N GLN A 237 26.16 -17.75 -8.55
CA GLN A 237 25.70 -18.10 -9.91
C GLN A 237 25.29 -16.86 -10.71
N ASP A 238 25.52 -16.83 -12.03
CA ASP A 238 25.33 -15.64 -12.89
C ASP A 238 23.92 -15.01 -12.80
N MET A 239 22.89 -15.85 -12.65
CA MET A 239 21.48 -15.42 -12.53
C MET A 239 21.09 -15.01 -11.08
N ALA A 240 21.96 -15.24 -10.11
CA ALA A 240 21.74 -15.03 -8.67
C ALA A 240 22.65 -13.93 -8.10
N ARG A 241 23.05 -12.97 -8.93
CA ARG A 241 23.98 -11.88 -8.55
C ARG A 241 23.32 -10.86 -7.59
N PRO A 242 24.02 -10.39 -6.53
CA PRO A 242 23.52 -9.33 -5.64
C PRO A 242 23.54 -7.93 -6.28
N ASP A 243 22.46 -7.16 -6.03
CA ASP A 243 22.28 -5.73 -6.36
C ASP A 243 23.11 -4.85 -5.40
N PRO A 244 24.09 -4.05 -5.87
CA PRO A 244 24.94 -3.22 -5.01
C PRO A 244 24.17 -2.19 -4.18
N ILE A 245 23.07 -1.64 -4.73
CA ILE A 245 22.24 -0.64 -4.03
C ILE A 245 21.41 -1.31 -2.94
N HIS A 246 20.98 -2.55 -3.16
CA HIS A 246 20.28 -3.36 -2.15
C HIS A 246 21.20 -3.75 -0.99
N VAL A 247 22.45 -4.16 -1.29
CA VAL A 247 23.45 -4.46 -0.25
C VAL A 247 23.79 -3.21 0.56
N LEU A 248 24.02 -2.06 -0.08
CA LEU A 248 24.30 -0.81 0.64
C LEU A 248 23.12 -0.37 1.53
N ALA A 249 21.88 -0.56 1.08
CA ALA A 249 20.69 -0.31 1.90
C ALA A 249 20.59 -1.24 3.11
N ALA A 250 20.96 -2.52 2.98
CA ALA A 250 20.96 -3.47 4.10
C ALA A 250 22.03 -3.14 5.15
N LEU A 251 23.20 -2.64 4.74
CA LEU A 251 24.24 -2.13 5.65
C LEU A 251 23.75 -0.90 6.44
N ASP A 252 23.15 0.06 5.74
CA ASP A 252 22.61 1.30 6.32
C ASP A 252 21.41 1.04 7.26
N GLU A 253 20.54 0.07 6.94
CA GLU A 253 19.50 -0.42 7.87
C GLU A 253 20.07 -1.11 9.11
N THR A 254 21.19 -1.83 8.99
CA THR A 254 21.81 -2.55 10.11
C THR A 254 22.38 -1.58 11.14
N ASP A 255 22.98 -0.46 10.69
CA ASP A 255 23.44 0.64 11.57
C ASP A 255 22.24 1.31 12.27
N LYS A 256 21.13 1.53 11.55
CA LYS A 256 19.89 2.12 12.07
C LYS A 256 19.18 1.25 13.13
N LYS A 257 19.11 -0.07 12.97
CA LYS A 257 18.32 -0.95 13.86
C LYS A 257 18.89 -1.03 15.28
N ARG A 258 20.22 -1.02 15.46
CA ARG A 258 20.84 -0.94 16.81
C ARG A 258 20.79 0.47 17.42
N HIS A 259 20.65 1.51 16.60
CA HIS A 259 20.52 2.90 17.05
C HIS A 259 19.25 3.15 17.90
N VAL A 260 18.11 2.54 17.51
CA VAL A 260 16.79 2.72 18.16
C VAL A 260 16.74 2.11 19.57
N ILE A 261 17.69 1.24 19.93
CA ILE A 261 17.70 0.53 21.21
C ILE A 261 18.17 1.44 22.36
N LYS A 262 19.16 2.32 22.15
CA LYS A 262 19.74 3.14 23.24
C LYS A 262 18.96 4.42 23.59
N SER A 263 17.96 4.85 22.80
CA SER A 263 17.15 6.04 23.11
C SER A 263 15.96 5.80 24.05
N LYS A 264 15.92 4.64 24.75
CA LYS A 264 14.77 4.21 25.59
C LYS A 264 15.00 4.17 27.10
N THR A 265 16.18 4.55 27.61
CA THR A 265 16.44 4.65 29.05
C THR A 265 16.18 6.05 29.59
N SER A 266 15.09 6.23 30.35
CA SER A 266 14.82 7.45 31.12
C SER A 266 15.64 7.47 32.43
N PRO A 267 16.05 8.65 32.93
CA PRO A 267 16.93 8.77 34.11
C PRO A 267 16.17 8.61 35.43
N GLN A 268 15.60 7.43 35.68
CA GLN A 268 14.92 7.08 36.94
C GLN A 268 15.16 5.61 37.33
N ASN A 269 16.35 5.28 37.83
CA ASN A 269 16.60 4.26 38.87
C ASN A 269 18.12 4.07 39.16
N LEU A 270 18.76 5.07 39.79
CA LEU A 270 20.07 4.88 40.42
C LEU A 270 20.01 5.36 41.88
N SER A 271 19.53 4.48 42.75
CA SER A 271 19.69 4.59 44.19
C SER A 271 19.88 3.19 44.77
N ARG A 272 20.84 3.03 45.69
CA ARG A 272 21.35 1.74 46.23
C ARG A 272 22.18 0.89 45.25
N ILE A 273 23.44 1.29 45.07
CA ILE A 273 24.56 0.34 45.17
C ILE A 273 25.42 0.83 46.35
N ASP A 274 25.96 -0.10 47.13
CA ASP A 274 26.61 0.20 48.41
C ASP A 274 28.06 0.69 48.22
N THR A 275 28.50 1.66 49.02
CA THR A 275 29.83 2.30 48.83
C THR A 275 30.92 1.52 49.56
N GLY A 276 31.44 0.47 48.93
CA GLY A 276 32.52 -0.38 49.44
C GLY A 276 33.82 -0.29 48.62
N SER A 277 34.87 0.27 49.22
CA SER A 277 36.29 0.09 48.88
C SER A 277 36.75 0.20 47.41
N VAL A 278 37.05 1.44 46.95
CA VAL A 278 38.23 1.72 46.10
C VAL A 278 38.85 3.07 46.52
N GLU A 279 39.65 3.08 47.58
CA GLU A 279 40.47 4.25 47.96
C GLU A 279 41.94 4.04 47.57
N SER A 280 42.26 4.35 46.31
CA SER A 280 43.64 4.51 45.83
C SER A 280 43.65 5.37 44.56
N CYS A 281 44.78 6.01 44.25
CA CYS A 281 44.98 6.87 43.06
C CYS A 281 44.19 8.20 43.07
N ARG A 282 44.41 9.02 44.11
CA ARG A 282 44.03 10.44 44.10
C ARG A 282 45.08 11.34 44.76
N GLU A 283 45.98 11.91 43.97
CA GLU A 283 46.75 13.14 44.26
C GLU A 283 47.46 13.57 42.96
N GLY A 284 47.44 14.85 42.56
CA GLY A 284 47.97 15.19 41.23
C GLY A 284 47.93 16.61 40.63
N LEU A 285 47.21 17.60 41.18
CA LEU A 285 47.31 19.05 40.85
C LEU A 285 46.93 19.46 39.38
N TYR A 286 46.27 20.58 39.05
CA TYR A 286 45.59 21.64 39.79
C TYR A 286 44.49 22.29 38.89
N ALA A 287 43.78 23.30 39.38
CA ALA A 287 42.63 23.97 38.73
C ALA A 287 43.01 24.75 37.43
N SER A 288 42.09 25.21 36.56
CA SER A 288 40.68 25.57 36.80
C SER A 288 39.80 25.62 35.53
N ARG A 289 38.48 25.74 35.76
CA ARG A 289 37.33 25.89 34.84
C ARG A 289 36.71 24.60 34.28
N ASP A 290 35.38 24.68 34.17
CA ASP A 290 34.46 23.86 33.39
C ASP A 290 34.48 22.34 33.64
N ALA A 291 34.30 21.99 34.92
CA ALA A 291 33.87 20.66 35.36
C ALA A 291 32.41 20.36 34.97
N ASN A 292 32.13 20.25 33.66
CA ASN A 292 30.81 19.98 33.09
C ASN A 292 30.85 18.98 31.90
N ILE A 293 32.01 18.35 31.64
CA ILE A 293 32.27 17.53 30.44
C ILE A 293 32.21 16.02 30.77
N LEU A 294 31.09 15.57 31.35
CA LEU A 294 30.77 14.14 31.56
C LEU A 294 29.30 13.77 31.27
N GLU A 295 28.47 14.72 30.82
CA GLU A 295 27.08 14.46 30.37
C GLU A 295 26.83 14.89 28.91
N GLU A 296 27.88 15.07 28.09
CA GLU A 296 27.68 15.13 26.64
C GLU A 296 27.35 13.73 26.10
N THR A 297 26.23 13.68 25.36
CA THR A 297 25.58 12.48 24.87
C THR A 297 26.53 11.56 24.09
N CYS A 298 26.86 10.40 24.67
CA CYS A 298 27.47 9.27 23.97
C CYS A 298 26.46 8.56 23.04
N ASP A 299 25.88 9.34 22.13
CA ASP A 299 25.04 8.83 21.05
C ASP A 299 25.86 7.91 20.14
N VAL A 300 25.24 6.83 19.65
CA VAL A 300 25.83 6.02 18.58
C VAL A 300 25.99 6.93 17.37
N GLN A 301 27.11 6.85 16.64
CA GLN A 301 27.28 7.62 15.41
C GLN A 301 27.14 6.71 14.20
N ARG A 302 26.41 7.17 13.17
CA ARG A 302 26.27 6.43 11.91
C ARG A 302 27.59 6.38 11.15
N SER A 303 27.68 5.47 10.21
CA SER A 303 28.73 5.48 9.18
C SER A 303 28.34 6.42 8.02
N TYR A 304 29.30 6.90 7.23
CA TYR A 304 29.06 7.33 5.85
C TYR A 304 28.56 6.15 5.01
N ALA A 305 27.84 6.43 3.93
CA ALA A 305 27.44 5.43 2.94
C ALA A 305 27.71 5.93 1.52
N PHE A 306 28.37 5.12 0.69
CA PHE A 306 28.76 5.49 -0.67
C PHE A 306 28.57 4.34 -1.66
N CYS A 307 28.22 4.68 -2.91
CA CYS A 307 28.27 3.79 -4.07
C CYS A 307 28.79 4.56 -5.28
N LEU A 308 29.76 3.99 -6.00
CA LEU A 308 30.16 4.41 -7.35
C LEU A 308 30.03 3.22 -8.31
N GLN A 309 28.95 3.19 -9.07
CA GLN A 309 28.68 2.20 -10.11
C GLN A 309 28.90 2.84 -11.49
N VAL A 310 29.89 2.33 -12.23
CA VAL A 310 30.35 2.89 -13.50
C VAL A 310 29.76 2.20 -14.73
N ALA A 311 29.38 0.93 -14.58
CA ALA A 311 28.63 0.14 -15.56
C ALA A 311 27.66 -0.80 -14.84
N ASP A 312 26.79 -1.49 -15.57
CA ASP A 312 25.84 -2.41 -14.94
C ASP A 312 26.60 -3.53 -14.21
N GLY A 313 26.39 -3.61 -12.90
CA GLY A 313 27.15 -4.52 -12.06
C GLY A 313 28.68 -4.34 -12.13
N ARG A 314 29.17 -3.10 -12.25
CA ARG A 314 30.55 -2.71 -11.91
C ARG A 314 30.48 -1.58 -10.89
N ALA A 315 30.52 -1.95 -9.62
CA ALA A 315 30.21 -1.05 -8.50
C ALA A 315 31.18 -1.21 -7.33
N PHE A 316 31.55 -0.09 -6.70
CA PHE A 316 32.27 -0.04 -5.43
C PHE A 316 31.37 0.62 -4.40
N ILE A 317 31.13 -0.05 -3.26
CA ILE A 317 30.33 0.47 -2.16
C ILE A 317 31.15 0.52 -0.86
N SER A 318 30.85 1.49 0.00
CA SER A 318 31.56 1.70 1.26
C SER A 318 30.59 2.12 2.37
N HIS A 319 30.78 1.59 3.57
CA HIS A 319 30.02 1.95 4.78
C HIS A 319 30.97 2.33 5.93
N THR A 320 31.76 3.38 5.68
CA THR A 320 32.92 3.78 6.49
C THR A 320 32.57 4.73 7.65
N PRO A 321 33.17 4.57 8.84
CA PRO A 321 33.04 5.53 9.93
C PRO A 321 34.05 6.71 9.85
N GLU A 322 35.11 6.63 9.03
CA GLU A 322 36.32 7.48 9.10
C GLU A 322 36.23 8.72 8.19
N THR A 323 36.10 9.92 8.78
CA THR A 323 36.23 11.19 8.04
C THR A 323 37.71 11.46 7.76
N LEU A 324 38.09 11.64 6.48
CA LEU A 324 39.44 12.07 6.12
C LEU A 324 39.57 13.59 6.30
N PHE A 325 38.63 14.36 5.77
CA PHE A 325 38.42 15.77 6.11
C PHE A 325 37.07 16.28 5.60
N ARG A 326 36.61 17.39 6.18
CA ARG A 326 35.51 18.22 5.69
C ARG A 326 35.97 19.67 5.70
N ILE A 327 35.78 20.38 4.59
CA ILE A 327 36.06 21.80 4.42
C ILE A 327 34.73 22.49 4.11
N ALA A 328 34.33 23.44 4.95
CA ALA A 328 33.13 24.25 4.75
C ALA A 328 33.22 25.55 5.57
N GLY A 329 32.68 26.65 5.06
CA GLY A 329 32.54 27.92 5.82
C GLY A 329 33.84 28.60 6.28
N GLY A 330 35.01 28.13 5.82
CA GLY A 330 36.31 28.57 6.31
C GLY A 330 36.90 27.71 7.44
N GLU A 331 36.28 26.58 7.77
CA GLU A 331 36.78 25.59 8.72
C GLU A 331 37.19 24.30 7.99
N LEU A 332 38.29 23.70 8.44
CA LEU A 332 38.67 22.32 8.17
C LEU A 332 38.38 21.51 9.43
N LYS A 333 37.67 20.38 9.28
CA LYS A 333 37.44 19.39 10.34
C LYS A 333 37.93 18.02 9.87
N THR A 334 38.71 17.33 10.68
CA THR A 334 39.25 15.99 10.42
C THR A 334 39.34 15.23 11.75
N GLU A 335 39.77 13.98 11.72
CA GLU A 335 39.87 13.12 12.89
C GLU A 335 40.97 12.09 12.73
N ALA A 336 41.60 11.74 13.85
CA ALA A 336 42.31 10.48 13.96
C ALA A 336 41.32 9.41 14.42
N LEU A 337 41.24 8.28 13.71
CA LEU A 337 40.46 7.11 14.09
C LEU A 337 41.38 5.88 14.16
N ALA A 338 41.47 5.22 15.32
CA ALA A 338 42.33 4.03 15.51
C ALA A 338 41.86 3.16 16.68
N GLY A 339 42.46 1.97 16.84
CA GLY A 339 42.00 0.93 17.75
C GLY A 339 40.66 0.35 17.29
N THR A 340 40.50 -0.97 17.35
CA THR A 340 39.21 -1.62 17.07
C THR A 340 38.92 -2.64 18.15
N VAL A 341 37.79 -2.46 18.85
CA VAL A 341 37.26 -3.48 19.77
C VAL A 341 35.83 -3.83 19.35
N ARG A 342 35.42 -5.07 19.63
CA ARG A 342 34.03 -5.51 19.49
C ARG A 342 33.10 -4.60 20.29
N ARG A 343 31.82 -4.61 19.91
CA ARG A 343 30.73 -4.09 20.72
C ARG A 343 29.73 -5.20 21.06
N GLY A 344 29.83 -5.67 22.29
CA GLY A 344 29.01 -6.69 22.93
C GLY A 344 27.71 -6.15 23.55
N PRO A 345 27.09 -6.90 24.48
CA PRO A 345 25.95 -6.44 25.26
C PRO A 345 26.35 -5.38 26.29
N ASP A 346 25.37 -4.62 26.79
CA ASP A 346 25.61 -3.47 27.66
C ASP A 346 26.26 -3.81 29.02
N GLU A 347 26.15 -5.07 29.47
CA GLU A 347 26.82 -5.59 30.68
C GLU A 347 28.33 -5.80 30.48
N GLU A 348 28.79 -6.00 29.24
CA GLU A 348 30.21 -6.21 28.88
C GLU A 348 30.86 -4.95 28.26
N GLU A 349 30.06 -3.98 27.77
CA GLU A 349 30.53 -2.78 27.04
C GLU A 349 31.58 -1.97 27.85
N ALA A 350 31.54 -2.01 29.19
CA ALA A 350 32.54 -1.38 30.07
C ALA A 350 33.91 -2.06 30.05
N PHE A 351 33.97 -3.40 29.96
CA PHE A 351 35.21 -4.16 29.86
C PHE A 351 35.84 -4.01 28.46
N GLU A 352 35.01 -4.03 27.42
CA GLU A 352 35.45 -3.75 26.04
C GLU A 352 36.02 -2.33 25.88
N ILE A 353 35.40 -1.32 26.52
CA ILE A 353 35.96 0.04 26.58
C ILE A 353 37.33 0.04 27.30
N GLY A 354 37.49 -0.74 28.37
CA GLY A 354 38.79 -0.92 29.03
C GLY A 354 39.87 -1.48 28.10
N GLN A 355 39.54 -2.45 27.25
CA GLN A 355 40.45 -2.97 26.22
C GLN A 355 40.76 -1.94 25.13
N LEU A 356 39.79 -1.08 24.78
CA LEU A 356 39.96 -0.04 23.76
C LEU A 356 41.01 1.01 24.18
N PHE A 357 41.12 1.32 25.47
CA PHE A 357 42.16 2.19 26.05
C PHE A 357 43.46 1.45 26.45
N SER A 358 43.73 0.27 25.89
CA SER A 358 45.00 -0.44 26.10
C SER A 358 46.20 0.31 25.48
N GLU A 359 47.39 0.07 26.04
CA GLU A 359 48.66 0.68 25.61
C GLU A 359 48.91 0.52 24.10
N LYS A 360 48.64 -0.67 23.53
CA LYS A 360 48.67 -0.97 22.09
C LYS A 360 47.85 0.05 21.28
N ASN A 361 46.59 0.22 21.66
CA ASN A 361 45.63 1.06 20.93
C ASN A 361 45.91 2.56 21.10
N LEU A 362 46.37 2.97 22.28
CA LEU A 362 46.77 4.35 22.55
C LEU A 362 48.01 4.76 21.75
N ASP A 363 49.02 3.89 21.65
CA ASP A 363 50.19 4.10 20.79
C ASP A 363 49.77 4.14 19.31
N GLU A 364 48.95 3.18 18.87
CA GLU A 364 48.43 3.11 17.49
C GLU A 364 47.72 4.43 17.10
N HIS A 365 46.82 4.91 17.97
CA HIS A 365 46.09 6.16 17.82
C HIS A 365 47.01 7.38 17.85
N GLY A 366 47.99 7.38 18.74
CA GLY A 366 49.01 8.42 18.84
C GLY A 366 49.82 8.61 17.56
N PHE A 367 50.05 7.56 16.76
CA PHE A 367 50.68 7.71 15.43
C PHE A 367 49.76 8.43 14.43
N VAL A 368 48.45 8.17 14.45
CA VAL A 368 47.48 8.82 13.55
C VAL A 368 47.34 10.30 13.90
N VAL A 369 47.15 10.64 15.18
CA VAL A 369 47.05 12.04 15.65
C VAL A 369 48.27 12.85 15.21
N ARG A 370 49.49 12.38 15.52
CA ARG A 370 50.74 13.08 15.17
C ARG A 370 50.92 13.30 13.67
N HIS A 371 50.50 12.33 12.84
CA HIS A 371 50.56 12.50 11.39
C HIS A 371 49.60 13.61 10.92
N VAL A 372 48.33 13.57 11.35
CA VAL A 372 47.33 14.57 10.93
C VAL A 372 47.73 15.98 11.38
N THR A 373 48.18 16.16 12.63
CA THR A 373 48.63 17.48 13.12
C THR A 373 49.85 18.00 12.37
N ASN A 374 50.84 17.15 12.09
CA ASN A 374 52.03 17.55 11.33
C ASN A 374 51.68 17.92 9.89
N THR A 375 50.84 17.12 9.22
CA THR A 375 50.39 17.38 7.86
C THR A 375 49.59 18.69 7.74
N LEU A 376 48.75 19.02 8.71
CA LEU A 376 48.06 20.32 8.74
C LEU A 376 49.06 21.47 8.96
N SER A 377 50.03 21.32 9.86
CA SER A 377 51.10 22.31 10.06
C SER A 377 51.93 22.53 8.78
N GLU A 378 52.25 21.49 8.02
CA GLU A 378 52.90 21.59 6.70
C GLU A 378 52.04 22.29 5.63
N CYS A 379 50.71 22.32 5.79
CA CYS A 379 49.79 23.11 4.99
C CYS A 379 49.67 24.57 5.46
N ASN A 380 50.35 24.97 6.55
CA ASN A 380 50.18 26.25 7.25
C ASN A 380 48.77 26.39 7.87
N LEU A 381 48.25 25.29 8.44
CA LEU A 381 46.95 25.20 9.09
C LEU A 381 47.16 24.86 10.57
N ASP A 382 46.93 25.86 11.44
CA ASP A 382 47.03 25.72 12.90
C ASP A 382 45.87 24.86 13.43
N ALA A 383 46.20 23.68 13.95
CA ALA A 383 45.24 22.65 14.33
C ALA A 383 45.02 22.55 15.85
N GLU A 384 43.76 22.67 16.28
CA GLU A 384 43.31 22.36 17.64
C GLU A 384 42.84 20.89 17.70
N THR A 385 43.01 20.23 18.86
CA THR A 385 42.76 18.78 19.01
C THR A 385 41.99 18.44 20.29
N TRP A 386 40.99 17.56 20.21
CA TRP A 386 40.19 17.11 21.36
C TRP A 386 40.02 15.58 21.36
N GLY A 387 40.34 14.95 22.49
CA GLY A 387 40.23 13.50 22.70
C GLY A 387 41.53 12.88 23.27
N PRO A 388 41.68 11.54 23.27
CA PRO A 388 40.80 10.57 22.63
C PRO A 388 39.50 10.28 23.41
N HIS A 389 38.41 10.07 22.67
CA HIS A 389 37.12 9.60 23.18
C HIS A 389 36.59 8.43 22.34
N VAL A 390 35.57 7.71 22.82
CA VAL A 390 35.09 6.46 22.20
C VAL A 390 33.98 6.74 21.18
N ARG A 391 34.21 6.40 19.91
CA ARG A 391 33.13 6.34 18.90
C ARG A 391 32.50 4.95 18.90
N LYS A 392 31.22 4.89 19.30
CA LYS A 392 30.40 3.66 19.27
C LYS A 392 29.63 3.55 17.95
N LEU A 393 29.75 2.41 17.29
CA LEU A 393 29.07 2.04 16.04
C LEU A 393 28.18 0.80 16.28
N ALA A 394 27.49 0.26 15.27
CA ALA A 394 26.58 -0.88 15.49
C ALA A 394 27.28 -2.20 15.90
N ARG A 395 28.53 -2.45 15.48
CA ARG A 395 29.27 -3.71 15.76
C ARG A 395 30.61 -3.54 16.48
N LEU A 396 31.13 -2.30 16.49
CA LEU A 396 32.53 -1.99 16.81
C LEU A 396 32.63 -0.67 17.59
N MET A 397 33.73 -0.51 18.31
CA MET A 397 34.13 0.74 18.97
C MET A 397 35.56 1.12 18.55
N HIS A 398 35.81 2.43 18.43
CA HIS A 398 37.11 3.01 18.05
C HIS A 398 37.48 4.17 18.97
N LEU A 399 38.79 4.43 19.13
CA LEU A 399 39.27 5.71 19.65
C LEU A 399 39.16 6.76 18.54
N VAL A 400 38.70 7.96 18.89
CA VAL A 400 38.70 9.13 18.03
C VAL A 400 39.29 10.35 18.74
N THR A 401 40.15 11.09 18.04
CA THR A 401 40.53 12.47 18.39
C THR A 401 40.04 13.38 17.28
N ASN A 402 39.19 14.33 17.60
CA ASN A 402 38.73 15.36 16.66
C ASN A 402 39.86 16.38 16.48
N ILE A 403 40.04 16.88 15.26
CA ILE A 403 41.09 17.83 14.90
C ILE A 403 40.49 18.88 13.95
N GLU A 404 40.63 20.16 14.26
CA GLU A 404 40.06 21.25 13.45
C GLU A 404 41.06 22.39 13.23
N SER A 405 40.94 23.10 12.10
CA SER A 405 41.76 24.26 11.76
C SER A 405 40.93 25.31 11.00
N ARG A 406 41.36 26.56 11.06
CA ARG A 406 40.79 27.66 10.25
C ARG A 406 41.50 27.76 8.90
N ILE A 407 40.76 28.14 7.86
CA ILE A 407 41.24 28.30 6.48
C ILE A 407 41.03 29.76 6.04
N PRO A 408 42.01 30.41 5.39
CA PRO A 408 41.80 31.73 4.77
C PRO A 408 40.65 31.70 3.74
N TYR A 409 39.57 32.41 4.03
CA TYR A 409 38.31 32.34 3.27
C TYR A 409 38.37 33.09 1.92
N THR A 410 39.07 32.52 0.95
CA THR A 410 38.99 32.92 -0.47
C THR A 410 38.87 31.67 -1.36
N PRO A 411 38.14 31.71 -2.50
CA PRO A 411 37.93 30.52 -3.33
C PRO A 411 39.22 29.89 -3.86
N SER A 412 40.25 30.69 -4.14
CA SER A 412 41.57 30.20 -4.56
C SER A 412 42.31 29.49 -3.43
N CYS A 413 42.30 30.04 -2.21
CA CYS A 413 42.88 29.37 -1.04
C CYS A 413 42.15 28.07 -0.71
N ILE A 414 40.81 28.05 -0.80
CA ILE A 414 39.99 26.88 -0.50
C ILE A 414 40.27 25.75 -1.50
N SER A 415 40.26 26.00 -2.80
CA SER A 415 40.58 24.96 -3.82
C SER A 415 42.01 24.44 -3.69
N ASP A 416 43.00 25.33 -3.47
CA ASP A 416 44.38 24.89 -3.23
C ASP A 416 44.53 24.10 -1.92
N THR A 417 43.73 24.39 -0.89
CA THR A 417 43.69 23.65 0.38
C THR A 417 43.06 22.27 0.20
N ILE A 418 41.92 22.17 -0.50
CA ILE A 418 41.24 20.90 -0.80
C ILE A 418 42.22 19.91 -1.47
N TYR A 419 42.96 20.36 -2.49
CA TYR A 419 43.96 19.52 -3.16
C TYR A 419 45.11 19.11 -2.21
N GLN A 420 45.69 20.07 -1.47
CA GLN A 420 46.82 19.79 -0.59
C GLN A 420 46.46 18.82 0.54
N VAL A 421 45.33 19.03 1.19
CA VAL A 421 44.85 18.20 2.31
C VAL A 421 44.52 16.78 1.81
N LEU A 422 43.82 16.66 0.68
CA LEU A 422 43.50 15.36 0.06
C LEU A 422 44.75 14.55 -0.30
N HIS A 423 45.79 15.19 -0.84
CA HIS A 423 47.02 14.51 -1.24
C HIS A 423 47.98 14.24 -0.07
N ARG A 424 47.95 15.04 1.01
CA ARG A 424 48.90 14.90 2.13
C ARG A 424 48.38 14.05 3.29
N LEU A 425 47.08 14.06 3.58
CA LEU A 425 46.49 13.20 4.63
C LEU A 425 46.34 11.74 4.17
N HIS A 426 46.32 11.48 2.86
CA HIS A 426 46.17 10.14 2.32
C HIS A 426 47.52 9.55 1.84
N PRO A 427 47.90 8.32 2.24
CA PRO A 427 47.19 7.43 3.16
C PRO A 427 47.52 7.71 4.64
N THR A 428 46.48 7.69 5.47
CA THR A 428 46.64 7.86 6.93
C THR A 428 47.40 6.68 7.55
N PRO A 429 48.08 6.86 8.69
CA PRO A 429 48.64 5.74 9.46
C PRO A 429 47.59 4.76 9.99
N ALA A 430 46.29 5.10 9.95
CA ALA A 430 45.20 4.19 10.29
C ALA A 430 45.04 3.06 9.23
N VAL A 431 45.34 3.35 7.95
CA VAL A 431 45.20 2.39 6.85
C VAL A 431 46.49 1.98 6.14
N CYS A 432 47.60 2.66 6.36
CA CYS A 432 48.92 2.31 5.78
C CYS A 432 49.94 1.87 6.82
N GLY A 433 50.25 2.75 7.78
CA GLY A 433 51.33 2.55 8.76
C GLY A 433 52.15 3.82 8.95
N ALA A 434 53.27 3.72 9.66
CA ALA A 434 54.13 4.86 9.97
C ALA A 434 55.62 4.46 9.98
N PRO A 435 56.51 5.11 9.19
CA PRO A 435 56.22 6.17 8.21
C PRO A 435 55.49 5.66 6.94
N CYS A 436 54.55 6.45 6.42
CA CYS A 436 53.63 6.02 5.35
C CYS A 436 54.32 5.57 4.05
N GLU A 437 55.43 6.22 3.65
CA GLU A 437 56.13 5.88 2.39
C GLU A 437 56.73 4.46 2.42
N LYS A 438 57.44 4.12 3.50
CA LYS A 438 58.02 2.78 3.69
C LYS A 438 56.92 1.73 3.83
N ALA A 439 55.90 2.03 4.63
CA ALA A 439 54.76 1.16 4.85
C ALA A 439 54.04 0.82 3.52
N ARG A 440 53.82 1.82 2.66
CA ARG A 440 53.24 1.66 1.31
C ARG A 440 54.11 0.82 0.38
N SER A 441 55.44 0.90 0.49
CA SER A 441 56.36 0.03 -0.27
C SER A 441 56.31 -1.42 0.20
N GLU A 442 56.25 -1.68 1.51
CA GLU A 442 56.17 -3.03 2.07
C GLU A 442 54.82 -3.69 1.76
N ILE A 443 53.70 -2.94 1.84
CA ILE A 443 52.35 -3.40 1.48
C ILE A 443 52.30 -4.01 0.08
N ARG A 444 52.93 -3.36 -0.91
CA ARG A 444 53.00 -3.84 -2.31
C ARG A 444 53.69 -5.20 -2.44
N GLU A 445 54.67 -5.49 -1.61
CA GLU A 445 55.42 -6.76 -1.65
C GLU A 445 54.73 -7.87 -0.84
N LEU A 446 54.02 -7.50 0.23
CA LEU A 446 53.52 -8.44 1.24
C LEU A 446 52.06 -8.89 1.04
N GLU A 447 51.22 -8.09 0.36
CA GLU A 447 49.81 -8.42 0.17
C GLU A 447 49.56 -9.27 -1.07
N GLY A 448 50.33 -9.07 -2.15
CA GLY A 448 50.16 -9.82 -3.41
C GLY A 448 48.84 -9.55 -4.13
N PHE A 449 48.14 -8.46 -3.78
CA PHE A 449 46.95 -7.96 -4.46
C PHE A 449 46.91 -6.43 -4.45
N ASP A 450 46.17 -5.83 -5.37
CA ASP A 450 45.94 -4.39 -5.43
C ASP A 450 44.73 -4.01 -4.56
N ARG A 451 44.92 -3.05 -3.64
CA ARG A 451 43.84 -2.51 -2.80
C ARG A 451 42.83 -1.67 -3.59
N GLY A 452 43.21 -1.15 -4.76
CA GLY A 452 42.37 -0.30 -5.61
C GLY A 452 41.72 0.82 -4.81
N LEU A 453 40.38 0.89 -4.80
CA LEU A 453 39.63 1.89 -4.05
C LEU A 453 39.46 1.56 -2.55
N PHE A 454 39.71 0.33 -2.09
CA PHE A 454 39.66 0.04 -0.64
C PHE A 454 40.74 0.83 0.10
N ALA A 455 40.34 1.47 1.21
CA ALA A 455 41.16 2.40 1.98
C ALA A 455 41.71 3.62 1.20
N GLY A 456 41.27 3.87 -0.04
CA GLY A 456 41.48 5.13 -0.75
C GLY A 456 40.59 6.25 -0.20
N PRO A 457 40.81 7.52 -0.61
CA PRO A 457 39.91 8.61 -0.28
C PRO A 457 38.69 8.58 -1.21
N LEU A 458 37.47 8.66 -0.64
CA LEU A 458 36.23 8.84 -1.40
C LEU A 458 35.45 10.04 -0.86
N GLY A 459 34.74 10.76 -1.71
CA GLY A 459 34.05 12.00 -1.29
C GLY A 459 33.56 12.88 -2.43
N TRP A 460 33.44 14.17 -2.13
CA TRP A 460 33.01 15.20 -3.07
C TRP A 460 33.69 16.56 -2.85
N PHE A 461 33.74 17.39 -3.89
CA PHE A 461 34.14 18.80 -3.81
C PHE A 461 33.28 19.71 -4.70
N SER A 462 33.00 20.92 -4.20
CA SER A 462 32.44 22.06 -4.94
C SER A 462 33.57 23.06 -5.28
N ARG A 463 33.25 24.36 -5.39
CA ARG A 463 34.23 25.44 -5.57
C ARG A 463 34.76 26.03 -4.25
N ASP A 464 34.11 25.68 -3.14
CA ASP A 464 34.17 26.37 -1.85
C ASP A 464 33.99 25.43 -0.64
N ALA A 465 33.68 24.15 -0.87
CA ALA A 465 33.55 23.12 0.15
C ALA A 465 33.99 21.74 -0.38
N ALA A 466 34.31 20.82 0.52
CA ALA A 466 34.58 19.42 0.21
C ALA A 466 34.32 18.53 1.43
N GLU A 467 34.02 17.25 1.21
CA GLU A 467 33.95 16.24 2.25
C GLU A 467 34.48 14.91 1.72
N PHE A 468 35.49 14.36 2.39
CA PHE A 468 36.13 13.09 2.06
C PHE A 468 36.21 12.18 3.30
N CYS A 469 36.09 10.88 3.05
CA CYS A 469 36.16 9.80 4.03
C CYS A 469 37.05 8.67 3.49
N VAL A 470 37.61 7.86 4.38
CA VAL A 470 38.52 6.77 4.00
C VAL A 470 37.72 5.51 3.70
N ALA A 471 37.99 4.86 2.58
CA ALA A 471 37.16 3.81 1.99
C ALA A 471 37.29 2.41 2.66
N ILE A 472 37.25 2.35 3.99
CA ILE A 472 37.23 1.11 4.78
C ILE A 472 35.81 0.54 4.91
N ARG A 473 35.69 -0.76 5.23
CA ARG A 473 34.41 -1.51 5.22
C ARG A 473 33.68 -1.36 3.89
N SER A 474 34.41 -1.67 2.82
CA SER A 474 33.98 -1.52 1.45
C SER A 474 34.05 -2.85 0.72
N ALA A 475 33.29 -2.93 -0.37
CA ALA A 475 33.28 -4.07 -1.27
C ALA A 475 33.15 -3.63 -2.74
N VAL A 476 33.82 -4.35 -3.62
CA VAL A 476 33.72 -4.19 -5.08
C VAL A 476 32.94 -5.35 -5.69
N PHE A 477 32.10 -5.04 -6.66
CA PHE A 477 31.14 -5.92 -7.30
C PHE A 477 31.54 -6.07 -8.77
N TYR A 478 32.05 -7.24 -9.17
CA TYR A 478 32.54 -7.49 -10.52
C TYR A 478 32.09 -8.87 -11.03
N GLY A 479 31.55 -8.93 -12.25
CA GLY A 479 31.00 -10.18 -12.80
C GLY A 479 29.98 -10.84 -11.87
N ASN A 480 30.19 -12.11 -11.55
CA ASN A 480 29.38 -12.88 -10.62
C ASN A 480 29.93 -12.88 -9.18
N LYS A 481 30.79 -11.91 -8.81
CA LYS A 481 31.53 -11.89 -7.53
C LYS A 481 31.39 -10.58 -6.78
N VAL A 482 31.52 -10.66 -5.45
CA VAL A 482 31.68 -9.53 -4.55
C VAL A 482 32.95 -9.75 -3.73
N VAL A 483 33.80 -8.74 -3.63
CA VAL A 483 35.05 -8.80 -2.86
C VAL A 483 35.00 -7.76 -1.76
N ALA A 484 34.95 -8.20 -0.51
CA ALA A 484 35.01 -7.34 0.67
C ALA A 484 36.45 -7.25 1.21
N PHE A 485 36.81 -6.11 1.80
CA PHE A 485 38.17 -5.85 2.28
C PHE A 485 38.21 -5.38 3.74
N ALA A 486 39.24 -5.81 4.47
CA ALA A 486 39.62 -5.26 5.76
C ALA A 486 41.13 -5.39 6.00
N GLY A 487 41.67 -4.57 6.90
CA GLY A 487 43.06 -4.67 7.38
C GLY A 487 43.19 -4.39 8.87
N SER A 488 44.32 -4.77 9.45
CA SER A 488 44.63 -4.71 10.88
C SER A 488 45.92 -3.93 11.17
N GLY A 489 45.98 -3.27 12.34
CA GLY A 489 47.09 -2.41 12.73
C GLY A 489 48.21 -3.17 13.44
N ILE A 490 49.23 -3.61 12.69
CA ILE A 490 50.35 -4.38 13.21
C ILE A 490 51.38 -3.45 13.85
N VAL A 491 51.58 -3.65 15.14
CA VAL A 491 52.58 -3.01 16.00
C VAL A 491 53.39 -4.08 16.76
N PRO A 492 54.55 -3.75 17.38
CA PRO A 492 55.30 -4.71 18.19
C PRO A 492 54.42 -5.38 19.26
N GLY A 493 54.40 -6.71 19.28
CA GLY A 493 53.55 -7.50 20.20
C GLY A 493 52.19 -7.93 19.65
N SER A 494 51.86 -7.62 18.39
CA SER A 494 50.64 -8.12 17.73
C SER A 494 50.72 -9.64 17.44
N GLU A 495 49.59 -10.34 17.49
CA GLU A 495 49.51 -11.79 17.29
C GLU A 495 48.73 -12.14 16.01
N ALA A 496 49.25 -13.06 15.19
CA ALA A 496 48.69 -13.37 13.87
C ALA A 496 47.19 -13.77 13.92
N LYS A 497 46.79 -14.55 14.92
CA LYS A 497 45.40 -14.97 15.14
C LYS A 497 44.48 -13.81 15.54
N SER A 498 44.93 -12.97 16.48
CA SER A 498 44.16 -11.83 16.98
C SER A 498 43.89 -10.79 15.88
N GLU A 499 44.89 -10.50 15.03
CA GLU A 499 44.71 -9.59 13.87
C GLU A 499 43.86 -10.23 12.74
N TRP A 500 43.87 -11.56 12.59
CA TRP A 500 42.95 -12.26 11.68
C TRP A 500 41.49 -12.13 12.13
N ASP A 501 41.23 -12.29 13.42
CA ASP A 501 39.88 -12.22 13.98
C ASP A 501 39.35 -10.77 14.03
N GLU A 502 40.22 -9.77 14.20
CA GLU A 502 39.86 -8.36 14.01
C GLU A 502 39.44 -8.07 12.56
N THR A 503 40.15 -8.63 11.57
CA THR A 503 39.76 -8.50 10.15
C THR A 503 38.51 -9.28 9.78
N GLU A 504 38.21 -10.42 10.42
CA GLU A 504 36.89 -11.08 10.29
C GLU A 504 35.79 -10.17 10.81
N LEU A 505 35.96 -9.63 12.02
CA LEU A 505 34.95 -8.79 12.67
C LEU A 505 34.66 -7.53 11.84
N LYS A 506 35.69 -6.95 11.20
CA LYS A 506 35.56 -5.85 10.23
C LYS A 506 34.80 -6.22 8.94
N MET A 507 34.92 -7.46 8.44
CA MET A 507 34.20 -7.96 7.26
C MET A 507 32.85 -8.65 7.56
N SER A 508 32.53 -8.87 8.83
CA SER A 508 31.28 -9.54 9.27
C SER A 508 30.00 -8.88 8.69
N ALA A 509 30.01 -7.56 8.51
CA ALA A 509 28.87 -6.82 7.95
C ALA A 509 28.51 -7.22 6.51
N PHE A 510 29.46 -7.72 5.71
CA PHE A 510 29.19 -8.30 4.39
C PHE A 510 28.95 -9.81 4.50
N SER A 511 29.73 -10.50 5.33
CA SER A 511 29.65 -11.96 5.51
C SER A 511 28.24 -12.40 5.95
N ASP A 512 27.63 -11.71 6.90
CA ASP A 512 26.29 -12.00 7.40
C ASP A 512 25.18 -11.79 6.35
N LEU A 513 25.42 -10.97 5.31
CA LEU A 513 24.47 -10.72 4.22
C LEU A 513 24.53 -11.80 3.12
N PHE A 514 25.66 -12.49 2.99
CA PHE A 514 25.90 -13.48 1.93
C PHE A 514 26.03 -14.93 2.45
N SER A 515 26.01 -15.15 3.77
CA SER A 515 26.20 -16.48 4.38
C SER A 515 25.11 -17.49 4.00
N ILE A 516 25.54 -18.73 3.74
CA ILE A 516 24.66 -19.88 3.52
C ILE A 516 23.74 -20.05 4.74
N ARG A 517 22.42 -20.00 4.51
CA ARG A 517 21.43 -20.31 5.55
C ARG A 517 21.25 -21.82 5.64
N SER A 518 21.64 -22.43 6.75
CA SER A 518 21.22 -23.81 7.02
C SER A 518 19.74 -23.82 7.40
N GLU A 519 19.02 -24.90 7.10
CA GLU A 519 17.62 -25.07 7.56
C GLU A 519 17.53 -25.22 9.09
N MET A 520 18.65 -25.46 9.79
CA MET A 520 18.69 -25.56 11.25
C MET A 520 18.71 -24.20 11.96
N ASP A 521 19.22 -23.14 11.32
CA ASP A 521 19.32 -21.79 11.90
C ASP A 521 17.95 -21.11 12.10
N TYR A 522 16.92 -21.62 11.42
CA TYR A 522 15.52 -21.20 11.59
C TYR A 522 14.86 -21.78 12.86
N LEU A 523 15.50 -22.77 13.51
CA LEU A 523 15.00 -23.45 14.70
C LEU A 523 15.85 -23.19 15.96
N SER A 524 17.14 -22.86 15.81
CA SER A 524 18.07 -22.63 16.93
C SER A 524 17.86 -21.29 17.65
N ASN A 525 17.60 -20.20 16.91
CA ASN A 525 17.50 -18.84 17.45
C ASN A 525 16.15 -18.52 18.13
N ASN A 526 15.28 -19.51 18.35
CA ASN A 526 13.91 -19.29 18.81
C ASN A 526 13.50 -20.17 20.01
N CYS A 527 14.43 -20.51 20.91
CA CYS A 527 14.12 -21.10 22.23
C CYS A 527 15.27 -20.99 23.27
N GLN A 528 15.54 -19.78 23.82
CA GLN A 528 16.18 -19.62 25.13
C GLN A 528 15.62 -18.42 25.92
N THR A 529 14.37 -18.53 26.36
CA THR A 529 13.95 -17.92 27.64
C THR A 529 14.08 -18.99 28.72
N GLY A 530 14.74 -18.66 29.83
CA GLY A 530 15.23 -19.65 30.78
C GLY A 530 14.15 -20.34 31.61
N ILE A 531 14.22 -21.67 31.71
CA ILE A 531 13.73 -22.42 32.87
C ILE A 531 14.94 -23.10 33.51
N VAL A 532 15.22 -22.75 34.77
CA VAL A 532 16.29 -23.36 35.55
C VAL A 532 15.82 -24.70 36.10
N GLN A 533 16.57 -25.78 35.85
CA GLN A 533 16.61 -26.92 36.75
C GLN A 533 17.96 -27.67 36.68
N HIS A 534 18.39 -28.21 37.82
CA HIS A 534 19.73 -28.75 38.02
C HIS A 534 19.90 -30.19 37.49
N GLY A 535 21.13 -30.49 37.08
CA GLY A 535 21.81 -31.71 37.52
C GLY A 535 21.58 -32.98 36.73
N LEU A 536 22.31 -33.15 35.63
CA LEU A 536 22.65 -34.49 35.13
C LEU A 536 23.79 -35.09 35.96
N THR A 537 23.61 -36.32 36.47
CA THR A 537 24.72 -37.28 36.66
C THR A 537 24.26 -38.70 36.37
N ASN A 538 25.00 -39.36 35.46
CA ASN A 538 25.32 -40.80 35.38
C ASN A 538 24.22 -41.87 35.55
N GLY A 539 24.14 -42.82 34.58
CA GLY A 539 23.76 -44.20 34.93
C GLY A 539 23.25 -45.16 33.84
N PHE A 540 24.17 -45.78 33.10
CA PHE A 540 24.16 -47.21 32.70
C PHE A 540 22.87 -48.00 32.36
N GLN A 541 22.89 -48.58 31.14
CA GLN A 541 22.55 -49.98 30.75
C GLN A 541 21.10 -50.55 30.80
N ASN A 542 20.75 -51.10 29.62
CA ASN A 542 20.12 -52.42 29.34
C ASN A 542 18.74 -52.82 29.90
N SER A 543 18.01 -53.54 29.03
CA SER A 543 16.92 -54.51 29.32
C SER A 543 15.64 -54.00 29.99
N ALA A 544 14.51 -54.69 29.92
CA ALA A 544 13.93 -55.56 28.89
C ALA A 544 12.44 -55.82 29.23
N GLU A 545 11.63 -56.09 28.20
CA GLU A 545 10.36 -56.85 28.27
C GLU A 545 9.17 -56.36 29.14
N ASP A 546 8.01 -56.90 28.77
CA ASP A 546 6.81 -57.18 29.55
C ASP A 546 5.89 -56.11 30.22
N SER A 547 4.66 -56.11 29.67
CA SER A 547 3.39 -56.34 30.37
C SER A 547 2.46 -55.15 30.70
N PHE A 548 1.22 -55.25 30.20
CA PHE A 548 0.03 -54.73 30.85
C PHE A 548 -0.32 -55.63 32.05
N PRO A 549 -0.97 -55.08 33.09
CA PRO A 549 -2.39 -55.44 33.24
C PRO A 549 -3.31 -54.28 33.66
N SER A 550 -4.61 -54.51 33.46
CA SER A 550 -5.72 -53.67 33.94
C SER A 550 -6.11 -53.95 35.40
N ASP A 551 -6.69 -52.97 36.10
CA ASP A 551 -8.05 -53.18 36.66
C ASP A 551 -8.80 -51.86 36.97
N ARG A 552 -10.06 -51.99 37.39
CA ARG A 552 -11.11 -50.96 37.55
C ARG A 552 -11.20 -50.43 38.98
N LYS A 553 -11.84 -49.25 39.15
CA LYS A 553 -13.04 -49.13 40.01
C LYS A 553 -13.83 -47.83 39.79
N THR A 554 -15.11 -47.88 40.20
CA THR A 554 -16.15 -46.86 40.02
C THR A 554 -16.63 -46.30 41.35
N GLY A 555 -17.11 -45.06 41.38
CA GLY A 555 -17.84 -44.47 42.52
C GLY A 555 -18.60 -43.19 42.13
N ALA A 556 -19.79 -42.98 42.68
CA ALA A 556 -20.68 -41.85 42.37
C ALA A 556 -21.73 -41.65 43.49
N PHE A 557 -22.46 -40.51 43.46
CA PHE A 557 -23.70 -40.18 44.25
C PHE A 557 -23.51 -40.00 45.79
N THR A 558 -24.15 -39.07 46.56
CA THR A 558 -24.94 -37.82 46.30
C THR A 558 -25.23 -37.02 47.62
N ILE A 559 -25.93 -35.86 47.53
CA ILE A 559 -26.90 -35.29 48.54
C ILE A 559 -26.24 -34.61 49.80
N SER A 560 -26.77 -33.55 50.46
CA SER A 560 -28.08 -32.83 50.50
C SER A 560 -27.89 -31.29 50.64
N SER A 561 -28.78 -30.38 50.16
CA SER A 561 -30.01 -29.78 50.78
C SER A 561 -29.79 -28.78 51.95
N SER A 562 -30.65 -27.77 52.25
CA SER A 562 -31.94 -27.28 51.68
C SER A 562 -31.87 -25.74 51.43
N VAL A 563 -32.81 -24.76 51.56
CA VAL A 563 -34.15 -24.43 52.16
C VAL A 563 -34.75 -23.31 51.25
N ARG A 564 -35.98 -23.26 50.71
CA ARG A 564 -37.38 -23.12 51.22
C ARG A 564 -37.74 -21.75 51.86
N ASP A 565 -38.95 -21.15 51.77
CA ASP A 565 -40.21 -21.37 51.00
C ASP A 565 -40.99 -20.01 50.92
N ASN A 566 -41.93 -19.75 49.98
CA ASN A 566 -43.39 -20.02 50.07
C ASN A 566 -44.14 -19.54 48.79
N CYS A 567 -45.03 -20.30 48.13
CA CYS A 567 -46.51 -20.47 48.35
C CYS A 567 -47.39 -19.27 47.85
N LEU A 568 -48.57 -19.40 47.19
CA LEU A 568 -49.50 -20.54 46.88
C LEU A 568 -50.42 -20.29 45.64
N VAL A 569 -50.54 -21.30 44.76
CA VAL A 569 -51.76 -21.95 44.15
C VAL A 569 -53.12 -21.20 43.96
N ARG A 570 -53.68 -21.20 42.71
CA ARG A 570 -54.98 -21.87 42.32
C ARG A 570 -55.25 -21.90 40.79
N ILE A 571 -56.37 -22.50 40.35
CA ILE A 571 -56.72 -22.91 38.95
C ILE A 571 -58.20 -22.59 38.64
N GLN A 572 -58.56 -22.10 37.43
CA GLN A 572 -59.74 -22.49 36.60
C GLN A 572 -59.92 -21.66 35.30
N HIS A 573 -60.82 -22.11 34.39
CA HIS A 573 -61.19 -21.46 33.10
C HIS A 573 -62.35 -20.44 33.27
N LEU A 574 -62.40 -19.38 32.43
CA LEU A 574 -63.49 -19.07 31.45
C LEU A 574 -63.51 -17.59 30.96
N THR A 575 -63.79 -17.44 29.65
CA THR A 575 -64.43 -16.32 28.89
C THR A 575 -64.39 -14.84 29.31
N MET A 576 -63.94 -14.02 28.33
CA MET A 576 -64.46 -12.70 27.89
C MET A 576 -64.18 -11.37 28.63
N ASN A 577 -63.74 -10.40 27.80
CA ASN A 577 -63.96 -8.95 27.80
C ASN A 577 -63.22 -8.00 28.77
N SER A 578 -62.95 -6.80 28.20
CA SER A 578 -62.65 -5.49 28.81
C SER A 578 -61.37 -5.27 29.64
N GLU A 579 -60.50 -4.44 29.06
CA GLU A 579 -59.75 -3.33 29.66
C GLU A 579 -58.56 -3.56 30.63
N HIS A 580 -57.37 -3.32 30.06
CA HIS A 580 -56.24 -2.53 30.57
C HIS A 580 -55.36 -2.96 31.78
N GLU A 581 -54.07 -3.17 31.43
CA GLU A 581 -52.85 -2.91 32.23
C GLU A 581 -52.54 -3.85 33.45
N LYS A 582 -51.30 -4.33 33.69
CA LYS A 582 -49.98 -4.03 33.07
C LYS A 582 -48.92 -5.12 33.35
N SER A 583 -48.08 -5.40 32.35
CA SER A 583 -46.64 -5.71 32.49
C SER A 583 -46.16 -6.97 33.25
N ALA A 584 -46.11 -8.12 32.57
CA ALA A 584 -44.93 -9.00 32.64
C ALA A 584 -43.90 -8.54 31.58
N LYS A 585 -42.59 -8.64 31.84
CA LYS A 585 -41.52 -8.10 30.96
C LYS A 585 -40.63 -9.16 30.34
N THR A 586 -41.12 -9.79 29.28
CA THR A 586 -40.26 -10.27 28.19
C THR A 586 -39.75 -9.05 27.41
N LEU A 587 -38.51 -9.05 26.92
CA LEU A 587 -37.99 -7.97 26.06
C LEU A 587 -38.43 -8.21 24.59
N PRO A 588 -39.22 -7.32 23.96
CA PRO A 588 -39.61 -7.48 22.58
C PRO A 588 -38.64 -6.77 21.63
N LEU A 589 -38.34 -7.42 20.49
CA LEU A 589 -37.84 -6.75 19.30
C LEU A 589 -38.81 -5.62 18.93
N ARG A 590 -38.31 -4.40 18.80
CA ARG A 590 -39.15 -3.24 18.44
C ARG A 590 -39.14 -3.00 16.94
N SER A 591 -40.34 -2.79 16.40
CA SER A 591 -40.53 -2.10 15.13
C SER A 591 -39.92 -0.69 15.16
N ILE A 592 -39.49 -0.22 13.99
CA ILE A 592 -38.88 1.11 13.85
C ILE A 592 -39.99 2.18 13.81
N GLU A 593 -40.50 2.53 14.99
CA GLU A 593 -41.09 3.85 15.22
C GLU A 593 -39.97 4.85 15.54
N THR A 594 -39.97 6.01 14.87
CA THR A 594 -39.03 7.11 15.11
C THR A 594 -39.33 7.86 16.42
N ARG A 595 -39.13 7.18 17.54
CA ARG A 595 -39.35 7.75 18.88
C ARG A 595 -38.28 8.78 19.24
N VAL A 596 -38.62 10.04 19.05
CA VAL A 596 -37.92 11.19 19.66
C VAL A 596 -38.15 11.15 21.18
N GLY A 597 -37.39 10.31 21.86
CA GLY A 597 -37.42 10.12 23.32
C GLY A 597 -36.59 11.17 24.08
N THR A 598 -36.92 11.39 25.36
CA THR A 598 -36.29 12.43 26.18
C THR A 598 -34.82 12.12 26.49
N SER A 599 -33.92 12.96 25.97
CA SER A 599 -32.46 12.74 25.93
C SER A 599 -31.75 12.66 27.30
N GLY A 600 -32.35 13.19 28.37
CA GLY A 600 -31.72 13.26 29.68
C GLY A 600 -31.36 11.90 30.31
N GLY A 601 -32.18 10.87 30.06
CA GLY A 601 -31.98 9.54 30.66
C GLY A 601 -30.78 8.77 30.08
N GLN A 602 -30.60 8.81 28.76
CA GLN A 602 -29.49 8.12 28.08
C GLN A 602 -28.13 8.81 28.35
N MET A 603 -28.12 10.15 28.41
CA MET A 603 -26.92 10.94 28.73
C MET A 603 -26.29 10.53 30.07
N SER A 604 -27.11 10.34 31.11
CA SER A 604 -26.63 9.89 32.43
C SER A 604 -26.00 8.49 32.38
N ALA A 605 -26.56 7.58 31.57
CA ALA A 605 -26.08 6.21 31.45
C ALA A 605 -24.68 6.12 30.82
N VAL A 606 -24.42 6.83 29.72
CA VAL A 606 -23.11 6.78 29.03
C VAL A 606 -21.98 7.31 29.93
N VAL A 607 -22.19 8.43 30.61
CA VAL A 607 -21.20 8.99 31.55
C VAL A 607 -21.01 8.08 32.77
N SER A 608 -22.08 7.44 33.26
CA SER A 608 -21.99 6.44 34.34
C SER A 608 -21.28 5.16 33.93
N GLN A 609 -21.37 4.76 32.65
CA GLN A 609 -20.67 3.59 32.09
C GLN A 609 -19.17 3.89 31.92
N LEU A 610 -18.81 5.02 31.31
CA LEU A 610 -17.43 5.49 31.17
C LEU A 610 -16.68 5.54 32.52
N GLY A 611 -17.35 6.05 33.56
CA GLY A 611 -16.80 6.12 34.92
C GLY A 611 -16.58 4.77 35.61
N LYS A 612 -17.02 3.66 35.01
CA LYS A 612 -16.90 2.28 35.52
C LYS A 612 -16.02 1.38 34.64
N LEU A 613 -15.50 1.87 33.51
CA LEU A 613 -14.67 1.04 32.63
C LEU A 613 -13.36 0.66 33.33
N PRO A 614 -12.89 -0.59 33.18
CA PRO A 614 -11.86 -1.17 34.04
C PRO A 614 -10.45 -0.60 33.80
N ASN A 615 -10.11 -0.29 32.55
CA ASN A 615 -8.78 0.15 32.13
C ASN A 615 -8.85 1.09 30.91
N LEU A 616 -7.73 1.73 30.54
CA LEU A 616 -7.70 2.70 29.44
C LEU A 616 -7.95 2.07 28.05
N ASN A 617 -7.59 0.80 27.84
CA ASN A 617 -7.90 0.06 26.62
C ASN A 617 -9.42 -0.03 26.40
N ALA A 618 -10.17 -0.34 27.45
CA ALA A 618 -11.63 -0.35 27.44
C ALA A 618 -12.23 1.06 27.25
N VAL A 619 -11.66 2.10 27.89
CA VAL A 619 -12.12 3.50 27.72
C VAL A 619 -11.98 3.97 26.27
N TRP A 620 -10.81 3.79 25.66
CA TRP A 620 -10.57 4.19 24.28
C TRP A 620 -11.45 3.41 23.30
N SER A 621 -11.56 2.10 23.49
CA SER A 621 -12.40 1.24 22.64
C SER A 621 -13.88 1.62 22.71
N PHE A 622 -14.41 1.85 23.93
CA PHE A 622 -15.78 2.33 24.11
C PHE A 622 -16.01 3.70 23.47
N CYS A 623 -15.11 4.65 23.68
CA CYS A 623 -15.19 5.98 23.05
C CYS A 623 -15.14 5.89 21.51
N CYS A 624 -14.34 4.99 20.93
CA CYS A 624 -14.27 4.77 19.48
C CYS A 624 -15.60 4.22 18.93
N VAL A 625 -16.14 3.17 19.54
CA VAL A 625 -17.41 2.54 19.13
C VAL A 625 -18.60 3.48 19.32
N GLU A 626 -18.70 4.16 20.47
CA GLU A 626 -19.75 5.14 20.74
C GLU A 626 -19.69 6.33 19.77
N GLU A 627 -18.50 6.80 19.38
CA GLU A 627 -18.37 7.91 18.42
C GLU A 627 -18.67 7.50 16.97
N LEU A 628 -18.36 6.25 16.59
CA LEU A 628 -18.86 5.66 15.35
C LEU A 628 -20.39 5.63 15.36
N CYS A 629 -21.01 5.12 16.42
CA CYS A 629 -22.47 5.09 16.57
C CYS A 629 -23.11 6.49 16.55
N ARG A 630 -22.50 7.51 17.19
CA ARG A 630 -22.96 8.92 17.16
C ARG A 630 -22.89 9.54 15.77
N ASN A 631 -21.88 9.16 14.99
CA ASN A 631 -21.78 9.49 13.58
C ASN A 631 -22.71 8.64 12.68
N GLY A 632 -23.57 7.79 13.26
CA GLY A 632 -24.50 6.94 12.53
C GLY A 632 -23.88 5.68 11.94
N ILE A 633 -22.68 5.28 12.37
CA ILE A 633 -22.05 4.02 11.99
C ILE A 633 -22.34 3.00 13.09
N ASP A 634 -23.43 2.27 12.90
CA ASP A 634 -24.05 1.39 13.91
C ASP A 634 -23.72 -0.10 13.72
N THR A 635 -23.19 -0.52 12.57
CA THR A 635 -23.10 -1.94 12.18
C THR A 635 -21.64 -2.40 12.02
N PHE A 636 -21.28 -3.44 12.76
CA PHE A 636 -19.92 -3.95 12.94
C PHE A 636 -19.81 -5.43 12.56
N PHE A 637 -18.82 -5.78 11.75
CA PHE A 637 -18.46 -7.17 11.43
C PHE A 637 -17.16 -7.52 12.17
N ILE A 638 -17.19 -8.52 13.04
CA ILE A 638 -16.08 -8.81 13.97
C ILE A 638 -15.46 -10.16 13.64
N ALA A 639 -14.14 -10.18 13.46
CA ALA A 639 -13.36 -11.41 13.51
C ALA A 639 -12.71 -11.61 14.89
N PRO A 640 -12.68 -12.85 15.40
CA PRO A 640 -12.21 -13.13 16.76
C PRO A 640 -10.70 -12.96 16.90
N GLY A 641 -10.25 -12.44 18.05
CA GLY A 641 -8.83 -12.45 18.40
C GLY A 641 -8.51 -11.65 19.66
N SER A 642 -7.32 -11.93 20.24
CA SER A 642 -6.94 -11.38 21.55
C SER A 642 -6.64 -9.88 21.50
N ARG A 643 -5.85 -9.39 20.53
CA ARG A 643 -5.46 -7.97 20.48
C ARG A 643 -6.65 -7.05 20.17
N SER A 644 -7.69 -7.55 19.52
CA SER A 644 -8.96 -6.86 19.27
C SER A 644 -10.01 -7.01 20.38
N ALA A 645 -9.73 -7.74 21.46
CA ALA A 645 -10.67 -7.93 22.57
C ALA A 645 -11.24 -6.62 23.17
N PRO A 646 -10.45 -5.54 23.38
CA PRO A 646 -10.98 -4.25 23.84
C PRO A 646 -12.08 -3.69 22.93
N LEU A 647 -11.90 -3.78 21.61
CA LEU A 647 -12.86 -3.32 20.60
C LEU A 647 -14.10 -4.24 20.54
N ALA A 648 -13.90 -5.56 20.56
CA ALA A 648 -15.01 -6.52 20.56
C ALA A 648 -15.90 -6.36 21.80
N VAL A 649 -15.31 -6.22 22.99
CA VAL A 649 -16.04 -5.96 24.24
C VAL A 649 -16.76 -4.59 24.20
N ALA A 650 -16.14 -3.56 23.63
CA ALA A 650 -16.78 -2.26 23.45
C ALA A 650 -18.02 -2.31 22.53
N VAL A 651 -17.97 -3.10 21.45
CA VAL A 651 -19.15 -3.33 20.58
C VAL A 651 -20.22 -4.14 21.30
N VAL A 652 -19.87 -5.28 21.91
CA VAL A 652 -20.83 -6.17 22.60
C VAL A 652 -21.51 -5.49 23.80
N THR A 653 -20.84 -4.54 24.47
CA THR A 653 -21.40 -3.78 25.60
C THR A 653 -22.05 -2.44 25.21
N SER A 654 -22.03 -2.06 23.93
CA SER A 654 -22.75 -0.90 23.42
C SER A 654 -24.25 -1.19 23.28
N ARG A 655 -25.08 -0.17 23.52
CA ARG A 655 -26.53 -0.20 23.26
C ARG A 655 -26.92 0.40 21.92
N HIS A 656 -25.93 0.90 21.17
CA HIS A 656 -26.11 1.60 19.90
C HIS A 656 -25.50 0.81 18.72
N ALA A 657 -24.65 -0.19 19.00
CA ALA A 657 -24.05 -1.04 17.99
C ALA A 657 -24.86 -2.33 17.75
N ARG A 658 -24.97 -2.72 16.48
CA ARG A 658 -25.33 -4.06 16.01
C ARG A 658 -24.06 -4.74 15.50
N TYR A 659 -23.87 -6.01 15.82
CA TYR A 659 -22.71 -6.76 15.37
C TYR A 659 -23.05 -8.13 14.80
N PHE A 660 -22.17 -8.62 13.93
CA PHE A 660 -22.14 -10.00 13.44
C PHE A 660 -20.70 -10.51 13.53
N VAL A 661 -20.52 -11.76 13.94
CA VAL A 661 -19.21 -12.40 14.04
C VAL A 661 -18.94 -13.25 12.80
N SER A 662 -17.72 -13.21 12.28
CA SER A 662 -17.23 -14.08 11.21
C SER A 662 -15.89 -14.67 11.60
N HIS A 663 -15.75 -15.99 11.50
CA HIS A 663 -14.49 -16.69 11.79
C HIS A 663 -13.43 -16.57 10.67
N ASP A 664 -13.79 -15.95 9.53
CA ASP A 664 -12.88 -15.56 8.44
C ASP A 664 -12.88 -14.02 8.32
N GLU A 665 -11.71 -13.38 8.42
CA GLU A 665 -11.58 -11.92 8.26
C GLU A 665 -11.90 -11.45 6.84
N ARG A 666 -11.55 -12.23 5.81
CA ARG A 666 -11.86 -11.92 4.40
C ARG A 666 -13.38 -11.90 4.23
N GLY A 667 -14.07 -12.90 4.80
CA GLY A 667 -15.54 -12.92 4.89
C GLY A 667 -16.12 -11.72 5.66
N ALA A 668 -15.50 -11.34 6.79
CA ALA A 668 -15.89 -10.16 7.56
C ALA A 668 -15.76 -8.85 6.76
N GLY A 669 -14.68 -8.72 5.97
CA GLY A 669 -14.47 -7.59 5.07
C GLY A 669 -15.54 -7.53 3.97
N PHE A 670 -15.85 -8.66 3.32
CA PHE A 670 -16.86 -8.71 2.27
C PHE A 670 -18.30 -8.54 2.78
N LEU A 671 -18.61 -8.96 4.01
CA LEU A 671 -19.85 -8.58 4.70
C LEU A 671 -20.00 -7.06 4.80
N ALA A 672 -18.93 -6.35 5.16
CA ALA A 672 -18.92 -4.89 5.24
C ALA A 672 -19.09 -4.23 3.84
N VAL A 673 -18.45 -4.78 2.80
CA VAL A 673 -18.65 -4.38 1.39
C VAL A 673 -20.12 -4.53 0.98
N GLY A 674 -20.74 -5.66 1.30
CA GLY A 674 -22.16 -5.91 1.02
C GLY A 674 -23.08 -4.91 1.71
N TYR A 675 -22.83 -4.65 3.01
CA TYR A 675 -23.62 -3.68 3.77
C TYR A 675 -23.52 -2.26 3.21
N ALA A 676 -22.30 -1.83 2.87
CA ALA A 676 -22.05 -0.52 2.24
C ALA A 676 -22.73 -0.41 0.87
N ARG A 677 -22.68 -1.49 0.07
CA ARG A 677 -23.36 -1.61 -1.22
C ARG A 677 -24.89 -1.51 -1.10
N GLY A 678 -25.47 -2.02 -0.01
CA GLY A 678 -26.91 -1.98 0.26
C GLY A 678 -27.41 -0.64 0.85
N THR A 679 -26.61 0.03 1.67
CA THR A 679 -27.03 1.21 2.46
C THR A 679 -26.47 2.56 1.98
N SER A 680 -25.37 2.57 1.22
CA SER A 680 -24.51 3.75 1.00
C SER A 680 -24.02 4.41 2.30
N ARG A 681 -23.94 3.65 3.40
CA ARG A 681 -23.40 4.04 4.71
C ARG A 681 -22.25 3.10 5.07
N ALA A 682 -21.26 3.56 5.82
CA ALA A 682 -20.17 2.69 6.22
C ALA A 682 -20.64 1.56 7.14
N ALA A 683 -20.10 0.36 6.92
CA ALA A 683 -19.94 -0.66 7.95
C ALA A 683 -18.51 -0.64 8.48
N VAL A 684 -18.33 -1.11 9.70
CA VAL A 684 -17.01 -1.33 10.31
C VAL A 684 -16.67 -2.81 10.21
N VAL A 685 -15.43 -3.14 9.89
CA VAL A 685 -14.87 -4.48 10.09
C VAL A 685 -13.77 -4.41 11.14
N ILE A 686 -13.85 -5.25 12.17
CA ILE A 686 -12.89 -5.35 13.27
C ILE A 686 -12.12 -6.65 13.14
N THR A 687 -10.78 -6.56 13.14
CA THR A 687 -9.88 -7.73 13.15
C THR A 687 -8.80 -7.57 14.21
N SER A 688 -8.24 -8.70 14.64
CA SER A 688 -6.98 -8.73 15.40
C SER A 688 -5.78 -8.42 14.49
N SER A 689 -4.61 -8.24 15.08
CA SER A 689 -3.35 -7.98 14.36
C SER A 689 -2.81 -9.19 13.61
N GLY A 690 -1.88 -8.94 12.69
CA GLY A 690 -1.20 -9.96 11.89
C GLY A 690 -1.89 -10.21 10.55
N THR A 691 -1.81 -11.44 10.04
CA THR A 691 -2.41 -11.86 8.75
C THR A 691 -3.92 -11.63 8.69
N ALA A 692 -4.60 -11.59 9.83
CA ALA A 692 -5.99 -11.15 9.98
C ALA A 692 -6.27 -9.77 9.33
N VAL A 693 -5.30 -8.85 9.36
CA VAL A 693 -5.38 -7.55 8.68
C VAL A 693 -5.17 -7.70 7.17
N ALA A 694 -4.22 -8.55 6.74
CA ALA A 694 -3.95 -8.79 5.33
C ALA A 694 -5.15 -9.45 4.60
N ASN A 695 -5.90 -10.31 5.29
CA ASN A 695 -7.14 -10.92 4.80
C ASN A 695 -8.23 -9.90 4.40
N LEU A 696 -8.18 -8.67 4.92
CA LEU A 696 -9.10 -7.59 4.52
C LEU A 696 -8.75 -6.96 3.16
N LEU A 697 -7.55 -7.21 2.61
CA LEU A 697 -7.07 -6.55 1.39
C LEU A 697 -7.99 -6.74 0.17
N PRO A 698 -8.54 -7.93 -0.15
CA PRO A 698 -9.43 -8.08 -1.31
C PRO A 698 -10.73 -7.29 -1.16
N ALA A 699 -11.31 -7.27 0.04
CA ALA A 699 -12.49 -6.46 0.36
C ALA A 699 -12.19 -4.94 0.27
N ALA A 700 -11.00 -4.50 0.70
CA ALA A 700 -10.55 -3.12 0.52
C ALA A 700 -10.36 -2.77 -0.98
N VAL A 701 -9.81 -3.69 -1.79
CA VAL A 701 -9.65 -3.52 -3.24
C VAL A 701 -11.00 -3.39 -3.94
N GLU A 702 -12.00 -4.24 -3.63
CA GLU A 702 -13.36 -4.12 -4.19
C GLU A 702 -14.05 -2.83 -3.72
N ALA A 703 -14.01 -2.52 -2.41
CA ALA A 703 -14.59 -1.29 -1.86
C ALA A 703 -13.99 -0.03 -2.50
N TYR A 704 -12.67 0.00 -2.72
CA TYR A 704 -12.01 1.09 -3.40
C TYR A 704 -12.39 1.17 -4.88
N SER A 705 -12.43 0.03 -5.57
CA SER A 705 -12.67 -0.06 -7.02
C SER A 705 -14.12 0.22 -7.42
N ASP A 706 -15.06 0.13 -6.47
CA ASP A 706 -16.48 0.46 -6.66
C ASP A 706 -16.97 1.62 -5.78
N SER A 707 -16.05 2.35 -5.14
CA SER A 707 -16.29 3.54 -4.30
C SER A 707 -17.32 3.32 -3.19
N LEU A 708 -17.15 2.27 -2.37
CA LEU A 708 -18.03 1.92 -1.26
C LEU A 708 -17.43 2.34 0.10
N PRO A 709 -18.19 2.99 0.99
CA PRO A 709 -17.70 3.40 2.31
C PRO A 709 -17.51 2.19 3.23
N VAL A 710 -16.29 1.92 3.70
CA VAL A 710 -15.98 0.84 4.66
C VAL A 710 -14.94 1.32 5.67
N ILE A 711 -15.08 0.98 6.94
CA ILE A 711 -14.10 1.32 7.98
C ILE A 711 -13.38 0.04 8.43
N LEU A 712 -12.11 -0.08 8.04
CA LEU A 712 -11.21 -1.15 8.46
C LEU A 712 -10.65 -0.75 9.84
N LEU A 713 -11.11 -1.36 10.93
CA LEU A 713 -10.75 -1.02 12.31
C LEU A 713 -9.90 -2.13 12.93
N THR A 714 -8.59 -2.05 12.73
CA THR A 714 -7.66 -3.16 12.98
C THR A 714 -6.93 -2.96 14.30
N ALA A 715 -6.96 -3.95 15.18
CA ALA A 715 -6.17 -3.90 16.40
C ALA A 715 -4.69 -4.21 16.12
N ASP A 716 -3.78 -3.61 16.88
CA ASP A 716 -2.34 -3.76 16.68
C ASP A 716 -1.57 -3.90 18.00
N ARG A 717 -0.35 -4.43 17.91
CA ARG A 717 0.63 -4.41 18.97
C ARG A 717 1.16 -2.98 19.21
N PRO A 718 1.65 -2.68 20.44
CA PRO A 718 2.23 -1.39 20.76
C PRO A 718 3.61 -1.20 20.10
N PRO A 719 4.16 0.03 20.05
CA PRO A 719 5.41 0.31 19.35
C PRO A 719 6.61 -0.49 19.85
N GLU A 720 6.64 -0.83 21.15
CA GLU A 720 7.68 -1.68 21.74
C GLU A 720 7.61 -3.17 21.36
N LEU A 721 6.57 -3.62 20.64
CA LEU A 721 6.46 -4.99 20.12
C LEU A 721 6.49 -5.07 18.58
N ARG A 722 6.58 -3.94 17.87
CA ARG A 722 6.80 -3.93 16.41
C ARG A 722 8.26 -4.23 16.07
N ASP A 723 8.50 -4.83 14.90
CA ASP A 723 9.81 -5.13 14.28
C ASP A 723 10.83 -5.94 15.11
N ILE A 724 10.45 -6.45 16.29
CA ILE A 724 11.27 -7.31 17.17
C ILE A 724 10.90 -8.81 17.09
N GLY A 725 10.13 -9.22 16.07
CA GLY A 725 9.68 -10.61 15.92
C GLY A 725 8.58 -11.06 16.89
N ALA A 726 7.94 -10.14 17.63
CA ALA A 726 6.90 -10.49 18.59
C ALA A 726 5.70 -11.17 17.93
N ASN A 727 5.22 -12.27 18.53
CA ASN A 727 4.22 -13.17 17.95
C ASN A 727 3.00 -12.44 17.33
N GLN A 728 2.69 -12.79 16.07
CA GLN A 728 1.55 -12.29 15.29
C GLN A 728 1.56 -10.75 15.13
N THR A 729 2.75 -10.13 15.11
CA THR A 729 2.96 -8.72 14.76
C THR A 729 3.51 -8.61 13.34
N ILE A 730 3.01 -7.65 12.57
CA ILE A 730 3.50 -7.29 11.22
C ILE A 730 3.51 -5.76 11.10
N ASP A 731 4.11 -5.21 10.04
CA ASP A 731 3.84 -3.81 9.69
C ASP A 731 2.40 -3.67 9.16
N GLN A 732 1.54 -3.06 9.97
CA GLN A 732 0.16 -2.74 9.61
C GLN A 732 0.03 -1.31 9.02
N VAL A 733 1.08 -0.49 9.07
CA VAL A 733 1.00 0.96 8.80
C VAL A 733 0.97 1.24 7.30
N GLY A 734 -0.24 1.37 6.76
CA GLY A 734 -0.45 1.54 5.32
C GLY A 734 -0.40 0.23 4.54
N VAL A 735 -0.65 -0.91 5.21
CA VAL A 735 -0.71 -2.26 4.60
C VAL A 735 -1.66 -2.36 3.39
N PHE A 736 -2.75 -1.59 3.38
CA PHE A 736 -3.69 -1.51 2.25
C PHE A 736 -3.23 -0.60 1.09
N GLY A 737 -2.12 0.13 1.26
CA GLY A 737 -1.52 0.99 0.24
C GLY A 737 -2.51 2.02 -0.34
N LYS A 738 -2.64 2.02 -1.67
CA LYS A 738 -3.55 2.93 -2.40
C LYS A 738 -5.03 2.56 -2.32
N TYR A 739 -5.37 1.41 -1.72
CA TYR A 739 -6.74 0.90 -1.66
C TYR A 739 -7.52 1.38 -0.42
N VAL A 740 -7.06 2.45 0.22
CA VAL A 740 -7.82 3.21 1.23
C VAL A 740 -7.71 4.72 0.93
N LEU A 741 -8.79 5.46 1.13
CA LEU A 741 -8.82 6.92 0.93
C LEU A 741 -8.08 7.67 2.04
N TRP A 742 -8.04 7.10 3.24
CA TRP A 742 -7.41 7.66 4.42
C TRP A 742 -6.98 6.55 5.37
N SER A 743 -5.86 6.73 6.05
CA SER A 743 -5.38 5.83 7.09
C SER A 743 -4.83 6.60 8.29
N VAL A 744 -4.91 5.99 9.47
CA VAL A 744 -4.31 6.50 10.71
C VAL A 744 -3.75 5.37 11.55
N ASP A 745 -2.55 5.59 12.09
CA ASP A 745 -1.96 4.76 13.14
C ASP A 745 -2.24 5.43 14.49
N VAL A 746 -3.19 4.88 15.25
CA VAL A 746 -3.64 5.42 16.53
C VAL A 746 -2.74 4.89 17.65
N PRO A 747 -2.09 5.78 18.44
CA PRO A 747 -1.18 5.38 19.49
C PRO A 747 -1.88 4.61 20.62
N CYS A 748 -1.07 3.95 21.45
CA CYS A 748 -1.56 3.25 22.64
C CYS A 748 -2.34 4.19 23.57
N PRO A 749 -3.43 3.72 24.20
CA PRO A 749 -4.15 4.47 25.23
C PRO A 749 -3.23 4.98 26.34
N SER A 750 -3.21 6.29 26.54
CA SER A 750 -2.45 7.01 27.59
C SER A 750 -3.26 8.21 28.07
N GLU A 751 -3.12 8.58 29.35
CA GLU A 751 -3.77 9.79 29.91
C GLU A 751 -3.15 11.09 29.37
N GLU A 752 -1.91 11.03 28.87
CA GLU A 752 -1.19 12.14 28.24
C GLU A 752 -1.85 12.57 26.92
N ILE A 753 -2.53 11.64 26.24
CA ILE A 753 -3.18 11.88 24.96
C ILE A 753 -4.67 12.11 25.23
N PRO A 754 -5.22 13.32 25.00
CA PRO A 754 -6.60 13.63 25.33
C PRO A 754 -7.58 12.82 24.48
N LEU A 755 -8.70 12.33 25.05
CA LEU A 755 -9.72 11.55 24.33
C LEU A 755 -10.25 12.29 23.08
N GLY A 756 -10.29 13.62 23.11
CA GLY A 756 -10.62 14.45 21.94
C GLY A 756 -9.70 14.26 20.73
N TYR A 757 -8.52 13.64 20.87
CA TYR A 757 -7.71 13.16 19.74
C TYR A 757 -8.41 11.99 19.04
N LEU A 758 -8.75 10.94 19.78
CA LEU A 758 -9.35 9.71 19.25
C LEU A 758 -10.70 10.00 18.59
N LEU A 759 -11.57 10.77 19.27
CA LEU A 759 -12.87 11.18 18.75
C LEU A 759 -12.73 11.89 17.39
N LYS A 760 -11.79 12.86 17.28
CA LYS A 760 -11.51 13.54 16.00
C LYS A 760 -10.95 12.63 14.92
N ARG A 761 -10.18 11.58 15.27
CA ARG A 761 -9.73 10.57 14.28
C ARG A 761 -10.89 9.72 13.78
N VAL A 762 -11.84 9.36 14.63
CA VAL A 762 -13.09 8.67 14.24
C VAL A 762 -13.95 9.58 13.35
N ASP A 763 -14.20 10.83 13.77
CA ASP A 763 -14.92 11.81 12.95
C ASP A 763 -14.28 11.98 11.56
N THR A 764 -12.94 12.07 11.51
CA THR A 764 -12.18 12.15 10.25
C THR A 764 -12.35 10.89 9.41
N ALA A 765 -12.29 9.70 10.01
CA ALA A 765 -12.46 8.43 9.30
C ALA A 765 -13.84 8.34 8.63
N VAL A 766 -14.92 8.63 9.37
CA VAL A 766 -16.28 8.64 8.81
C VAL A 766 -16.36 9.66 7.67
N ARG A 767 -15.85 10.88 7.89
CA ARG A 767 -15.85 11.95 6.90
C ARG A 767 -15.02 11.63 5.64
N MET A 768 -13.92 10.89 5.76
CA MET A 768 -13.07 10.48 4.64
C MET A 768 -13.55 9.21 3.92
N SER A 769 -14.35 8.37 4.57
CA SER A 769 -15.01 7.22 3.90
C SER A 769 -16.08 7.65 2.88
N GLY A 770 -16.53 8.90 2.99
CA GLY A 770 -17.66 9.45 2.23
C GLY A 770 -19.02 8.94 2.70
N SER A 771 -19.12 8.22 3.83
CA SER A 771 -20.42 7.88 4.41
C SER A 771 -21.28 9.13 4.62
N PHE A 772 -22.55 9.06 4.22
CA PHE A 772 -23.53 10.17 4.24
C PHE A 772 -23.25 11.35 3.29
N THR A 773 -22.27 11.28 2.37
CA THR A 773 -22.12 12.34 1.36
C THR A 773 -23.27 12.31 0.36
N CYS A 774 -23.86 13.48 0.10
CA CYS A 774 -24.57 13.73 -1.16
C CYS A 774 -23.57 14.24 -2.20
N SER A 775 -23.88 14.07 -3.49
CA SER A 775 -23.01 14.46 -4.63
C SER A 775 -22.47 15.88 -4.52
N ARG A 776 -23.32 16.81 -4.08
CA ARG A 776 -23.02 18.21 -3.76
C ARG A 776 -21.78 18.47 -2.89
N GLN A 777 -21.21 17.48 -2.21
CA GLN A 777 -19.99 17.65 -1.41
C GLN A 777 -18.68 17.41 -2.16
N GLN A 778 -18.68 16.86 -3.38
CA GLN A 778 -17.46 16.54 -4.16
C GLN A 778 -16.41 15.74 -3.35
N GLN A 779 -16.83 14.62 -2.75
CA GLN A 779 -15.94 13.77 -1.94
C GLN A 779 -16.11 12.30 -2.33
N PRO A 780 -15.03 11.60 -2.71
CA PRO A 780 -15.11 10.21 -3.13
C PRO A 780 -15.51 9.32 -1.95
N GLN A 781 -16.38 8.34 -2.22
CA GLN A 781 -16.65 7.25 -1.29
C GLN A 781 -15.61 6.13 -1.44
N GLY A 782 -15.32 5.43 -0.35
CA GLY A 782 -14.33 4.38 -0.33
C GLY A 782 -13.93 3.90 1.08
N PRO A 783 -13.09 2.87 1.16
CA PRO A 783 -12.60 2.33 2.41
C PRO A 783 -11.59 3.27 3.10
N VAL A 784 -11.56 3.25 4.43
CA VAL A 784 -10.58 3.93 5.29
C VAL A 784 -10.05 2.98 6.35
N HIS A 785 -8.85 3.25 6.88
CA HIS A 785 -8.17 2.38 7.84
C HIS A 785 -7.87 3.10 9.16
N ILE A 786 -8.35 2.54 10.26
CA ILE A 786 -7.99 2.94 11.62
C ILE A 786 -7.22 1.77 12.25
N ASN A 787 -5.90 1.91 12.37
CA ASN A 787 -5.07 0.97 13.10
C ASN A 787 -5.02 1.40 14.57
N MET A 788 -5.36 0.54 15.53
CA MET A 788 -5.40 0.87 16.96
C MET A 788 -4.43 0.00 17.76
N MET A 789 -3.33 0.59 18.23
CA MET A 789 -2.39 -0.08 19.12
C MET A 789 -3.01 -0.33 20.50
N PHE A 790 -2.87 -1.55 21.03
CA PHE A 790 -3.22 -1.86 22.41
C PHE A 790 -2.05 -2.53 23.14
N ARG A 791 -1.66 -1.96 24.28
CA ARG A 791 -0.81 -2.64 25.27
C ARG A 791 -1.57 -3.78 25.94
N GLU A 792 -0.86 -4.59 26.70
CA GLU A 792 -1.46 -5.70 27.45
C GLU A 792 -2.36 -5.17 28.58
N ASN A 793 -3.08 -6.05 29.29
CA ASN A 793 -4.41 -5.77 29.87
C ASN A 793 -5.47 -5.52 28.77
N LEU A 794 -5.66 -6.53 27.91
CA LEU A 794 -6.63 -6.54 26.81
C LEU A 794 -8.03 -7.00 27.24
N ALA A 795 -8.09 -7.72 28.35
CA ALA A 795 -9.32 -8.12 29.02
C ALA A 795 -9.95 -6.92 29.77
N PRO A 796 -11.22 -7.01 30.21
CA PRO A 796 -11.84 -5.99 31.05
C PRO A 796 -11.37 -6.04 32.52
N ASP A 797 -10.08 -6.28 32.77
CA ASP A 797 -9.53 -6.41 34.12
C ASP A 797 -9.19 -5.02 34.71
N GLU A 798 -9.57 -4.80 35.97
CA GLU A 798 -9.54 -3.48 36.60
C GLU A 798 -8.11 -3.00 36.91
N GLN A 799 -7.83 -1.77 36.50
CA GLN A 799 -6.54 -1.10 36.66
C GLN A 799 -6.76 0.33 37.16
N VAL A 800 -5.84 0.83 37.98
CA VAL A 800 -5.89 2.22 38.45
C VAL A 800 -5.70 3.18 37.28
N TRP A 801 -6.71 4.00 37.00
CA TRP A 801 -6.65 5.11 36.07
C TRP A 801 -7.48 6.31 36.58
N ASN A 802 -7.06 7.51 36.21
CA ASN A 802 -7.60 8.77 36.72
C ASN A 802 -8.93 9.10 36.05
N ARG A 803 -10.05 8.86 36.75
CA ARG A 803 -11.40 9.12 36.22
C ARG A 803 -11.64 10.57 35.78
N SER A 804 -10.81 11.55 36.18
CA SER A 804 -10.89 12.92 35.67
C SER A 804 -10.42 13.08 34.22
N TYR A 805 -9.62 12.14 33.70
CA TYR A 805 -9.19 12.04 32.30
C TYR A 805 -10.36 12.08 31.30
N LEU A 806 -11.54 11.57 31.68
CA LEU A 806 -12.76 11.64 30.87
C LEU A 806 -13.13 13.07 30.43
N ARG A 807 -12.74 14.10 31.20
CA ARG A 807 -12.95 15.52 30.85
C ARG A 807 -12.25 15.91 29.54
N THR A 808 -11.21 15.20 29.13
CA THR A 808 -10.47 15.44 27.87
C THR A 808 -11.26 15.07 26.60
N ALA A 809 -12.39 14.37 26.73
CA ALA A 809 -13.35 14.16 25.63
C ALA A 809 -14.14 15.44 25.29
N GLY A 810 -14.10 16.45 26.16
CA GLY A 810 -14.80 17.72 25.99
C GLY A 810 -16.23 17.71 26.56
N SER A 811 -16.62 18.84 27.14
CA SER A 811 -17.89 18.99 27.86
C SER A 811 -19.13 18.81 26.98
N ARG A 812 -19.04 19.11 25.67
CA ARG A 812 -20.12 18.87 24.69
C ARG A 812 -20.37 17.38 24.47
N TRP A 813 -19.32 16.59 24.28
CA TRP A 813 -19.43 15.15 24.00
C TRP A 813 -19.97 14.37 25.21
N LEU A 814 -19.52 14.73 26.41
CA LEU A 814 -20.03 14.16 27.67
C LEU A 814 -21.48 14.54 27.99
N LYS A 815 -22.01 15.64 27.42
CA LYS A 815 -23.35 16.18 27.71
C LYS A 815 -24.33 16.08 26.53
N SER A 816 -24.02 15.28 25.52
CA SER A 816 -24.90 15.06 24.37
C SER A 816 -24.65 13.68 23.74
N LEU A 817 -25.54 13.26 22.84
CA LEU A 817 -25.34 12.12 21.94
C LEU A 817 -24.88 12.58 20.54
N CYS A 818 -24.32 13.78 20.44
CA CYS A 818 -23.76 14.28 19.19
C CYS A 818 -22.30 13.83 19.04
N PRO A 819 -21.82 13.67 17.78
CA PRO A 819 -20.38 13.62 17.50
C PRO A 819 -19.63 14.81 18.09
N SER A 820 -18.36 14.59 18.41
CA SER A 820 -17.39 15.63 18.79
C SER A 820 -17.27 16.68 17.67
N THR A 821 -17.06 16.22 16.43
CA THR A 821 -16.91 17.08 15.25
C THR A 821 -18.06 16.87 14.27
N THR A 822 -19.04 17.77 14.27
CA THR A 822 -20.13 17.75 13.27
C THR A 822 -19.71 18.49 12.01
N TYR A 823 -19.31 17.75 10.97
CA TYR A 823 -19.10 18.33 9.64
C TYR A 823 -20.44 18.80 9.06
N GLN A 824 -20.60 20.11 8.84
CA GLN A 824 -21.76 20.65 8.15
C GLN A 824 -21.56 20.52 6.63
N ALA A 825 -22.51 19.93 5.93
CA ALA A 825 -22.57 20.02 4.47
C ALA A 825 -22.99 21.44 4.08
N GLY A 826 -22.24 22.09 3.18
CA GLY A 826 -22.51 23.46 2.70
C GLY A 826 -23.75 23.61 1.80
N GLY A 827 -24.66 22.63 1.81
CA GLY A 827 -25.91 22.66 1.06
C GLY A 827 -27.08 23.10 1.93
N VAL A 828 -27.90 24.03 1.42
CA VAL A 828 -29.20 24.36 2.03
C VAL A 828 -30.02 23.08 2.17
N LYS A 829 -30.50 22.79 3.38
CA LYS A 829 -31.46 21.69 3.58
C LYS A 829 -32.72 21.97 2.75
N ALA A 830 -32.90 21.21 1.68
CA ALA A 830 -34.20 21.01 1.05
C ALA A 830 -35.08 20.14 1.96
N THR A 831 -35.40 20.63 3.17
CA THR A 831 -36.49 20.06 3.96
C THR A 831 -37.77 20.12 3.16
N GLN A 832 -38.59 19.08 3.30
CA GLN A 832 -39.71 18.69 2.41
C GLN A 832 -40.93 19.63 2.47
N THR A 833 -40.72 20.90 2.84
CA THR A 833 -41.71 21.95 3.11
C THR A 833 -41.74 23.02 2.01
N TYR A 834 -40.83 22.99 1.03
CA TYR A 834 -40.66 24.06 0.03
C TYR A 834 -41.60 23.94 -1.19
N ILE A 835 -42.86 23.53 -0.97
CA ILE A 835 -43.93 23.69 -1.97
C ILE A 835 -44.50 25.11 -1.94
N GLU A 836 -44.42 25.80 -0.81
CA GLU A 836 -44.97 27.16 -0.65
C GLU A 836 -43.92 28.20 -0.22
N ARG A 837 -43.24 28.83 -1.19
CA ARG A 837 -43.21 30.30 -1.35
C ARG A 837 -42.41 30.76 -2.58
N LYS A 838 -42.85 31.89 -3.16
CA LYS A 838 -42.34 32.46 -4.41
C LYS A 838 -40.93 33.06 -4.26
N ARG A 839 -39.90 32.33 -4.70
CA ARG A 839 -38.75 32.80 -5.50
C ARG A 839 -37.75 31.64 -5.64
N PRO A 840 -37.39 31.20 -6.85
CA PRO A 840 -36.29 30.24 -7.01
C PRO A 840 -34.97 30.94 -6.66
N SER A 841 -34.17 30.31 -5.79
CA SER A 841 -32.76 30.67 -5.63
C SER A 841 -32.04 30.34 -6.93
N THR A 842 -31.45 31.35 -7.58
CA THR A 842 -30.83 31.22 -8.91
C THR A 842 -29.68 30.22 -8.90
N PHE A 843 -29.91 29.06 -9.50
CA PHE A 843 -28.85 28.12 -9.86
C PHE A 843 -28.00 28.78 -10.96
N LEU A 844 -26.81 29.27 -10.60
CA LEU A 844 -25.81 29.71 -11.58
C LEU A 844 -25.17 28.47 -12.22
N LEU A 845 -25.91 27.85 -13.14
CA LEU A 845 -25.40 26.78 -13.99
C LEU A 845 -24.25 27.31 -14.84
N HIS A 846 -23.11 26.62 -14.82
CA HIS A 846 -21.99 26.95 -15.69
C HIS A 846 -22.43 26.90 -17.16
N HIS A 847 -22.01 27.88 -17.98
CA HIS A 847 -22.53 28.06 -19.33
C HIS A 847 -22.40 26.79 -20.19
N GLY A 848 -21.25 26.11 -20.14
CA GLY A 848 -21.04 24.84 -20.86
C GLY A 848 -21.97 23.70 -20.42
N PHE A 849 -22.40 23.66 -19.16
CA PHE A 849 -23.35 22.65 -18.68
C PHE A 849 -24.79 22.96 -19.12
N SER A 850 -25.15 24.25 -19.18
CA SER A 850 -26.40 24.71 -19.81
C SER A 850 -26.44 24.43 -21.32
N VAL A 851 -25.29 24.43 -22.00
CA VAL A 851 -25.16 23.99 -23.40
C VAL A 851 -25.33 22.48 -23.52
N LEU A 852 -24.63 21.68 -22.70
CA LEU A 852 -24.78 20.22 -22.65
C LEU A 852 -26.26 19.81 -22.49
N LEU A 853 -26.96 20.36 -21.49
CA LEU A 853 -28.38 20.04 -21.26
C LEU A 853 -29.27 20.44 -22.44
N LYS A 854 -29.00 21.54 -23.13
CA LYS A 854 -29.71 21.92 -24.37
C LYS A 854 -29.44 20.93 -25.51
N SER A 855 -28.20 20.49 -25.69
CA SER A 855 -27.85 19.47 -26.70
C SER A 855 -28.52 18.12 -26.42
N VAL A 856 -28.63 17.72 -25.16
CA VAL A 856 -29.38 16.52 -24.74
C VAL A 856 -30.88 16.69 -25.03
N MET A 857 -31.50 17.81 -24.65
CA MET A 857 -32.96 18.01 -24.81
C MET A 857 -33.40 18.27 -26.26
N ASN A 858 -32.50 18.68 -27.16
CA ASN A 858 -32.82 18.99 -28.57
C ASN A 858 -32.54 17.84 -29.55
N GLU A 859 -31.99 16.71 -29.12
CA GLU A 859 -31.66 15.57 -29.99
C GLU A 859 -32.74 14.48 -29.94
N TYR A 860 -33.05 13.89 -31.10
CA TYR A 860 -34.06 12.84 -31.28
C TYR A 860 -33.43 11.45 -31.47
N LYS A 861 -32.12 11.38 -31.72
CA LYS A 861 -31.34 10.13 -31.85
C LYS A 861 -30.55 9.78 -30.58
N GLY A 862 -31.12 10.04 -29.40
CA GLY A 862 -30.47 9.71 -28.12
C GLY A 862 -30.80 8.31 -27.59
N VAL A 863 -30.07 7.89 -26.56
CA VAL A 863 -30.32 6.68 -25.76
C VAL A 863 -29.93 6.93 -24.30
N ILE A 864 -30.74 6.43 -23.37
CA ILE A 864 -30.42 6.41 -21.93
C ILE A 864 -29.82 5.03 -21.62
N ILE A 865 -28.70 5.00 -20.88
CA ILE A 865 -28.08 3.76 -20.40
C ILE A 865 -28.02 3.80 -18.88
N THR A 866 -28.42 2.72 -18.22
CA THR A 866 -28.18 2.50 -16.78
C THR A 866 -27.20 1.36 -16.59
N ALA A 867 -26.18 1.61 -15.77
CA ALA A 867 -25.03 0.75 -15.57
C ALA A 867 -24.78 0.50 -14.06
N GLY A 868 -24.01 -0.54 -13.75
CA GLY A 868 -23.70 -0.92 -12.38
C GLY A 868 -22.63 -0.04 -11.70
N GLY A 869 -22.37 -0.36 -10.43
CA GLY A 869 -21.30 0.25 -9.62
C GLY A 869 -21.67 1.59 -8.98
N CYS A 870 -20.71 2.50 -8.85
CA CYS A 870 -20.98 3.88 -8.42
C CYS A 870 -21.91 4.60 -9.43
N GLY A 871 -22.84 5.42 -8.93
CA GLY A 871 -23.87 6.09 -9.75
C GLY A 871 -25.00 5.19 -10.27
N ALA A 872 -24.98 3.88 -10.00
CA ALA A 872 -26.09 2.98 -10.34
C ALA A 872 -27.38 3.37 -9.60
N VAL A 873 -28.53 3.19 -10.25
CA VAL A 873 -29.86 3.58 -9.72
C VAL A 873 -30.21 2.72 -8.50
N ARG A 874 -30.14 3.29 -7.29
CA ARG A 874 -30.34 2.53 -6.03
C ARG A 874 -31.58 2.95 -5.25
N THR A 875 -31.96 4.21 -5.18
CA THR A 875 -33.10 4.67 -4.39
C THR A 875 -34.38 4.75 -5.21
N GLU A 876 -35.55 4.63 -4.58
CA GLU A 876 -36.84 4.89 -5.26
C GLU A 876 -36.91 6.34 -5.76
N GLY A 877 -36.22 7.28 -5.10
CA GLY A 877 -36.05 8.66 -5.57
C GLY A 877 -35.32 8.75 -6.91
N GLU A 878 -34.22 8.01 -7.08
CA GLU A 878 -33.50 7.93 -8.37
C GLU A 878 -34.31 7.20 -9.44
N VAL A 879 -35.11 6.18 -9.08
CA VAL A 879 -36.05 5.51 -10.01
C VAL A 879 -37.14 6.48 -10.47
N ILE A 880 -37.73 7.27 -9.55
CA ILE A 880 -38.69 8.32 -9.88
C ILE A 880 -38.05 9.40 -10.76
N ALA A 881 -36.81 9.82 -10.43
CA ALA A 881 -36.10 10.83 -11.20
C ALA A 881 -35.82 10.35 -12.63
N LEU A 882 -35.33 9.12 -12.79
CA LEU A 882 -35.04 8.54 -14.09
C LEU A 882 -36.30 8.24 -14.91
N ARG A 883 -37.41 7.86 -14.26
CA ARG A 883 -38.73 7.77 -14.90
C ARG A 883 -39.09 9.10 -15.56
N GLU A 884 -38.90 10.21 -14.86
CA GLU A 884 -39.22 11.55 -15.38
C GLU A 884 -38.23 12.00 -16.47
N ILE A 885 -36.93 11.71 -16.35
CA ILE A 885 -35.95 11.95 -17.44
C ILE A 885 -36.34 11.17 -18.71
N ALA A 886 -36.70 9.90 -18.58
CA ALA A 886 -37.13 9.06 -19.71
C ALA A 886 -38.43 9.59 -20.35
N SER A 887 -39.41 10.02 -19.55
CA SER A 887 -40.63 10.67 -20.03
C SER A 887 -40.41 12.04 -20.68
N LEU A 888 -39.37 12.79 -20.27
CA LEU A 888 -39.05 14.10 -20.85
C LEU A 888 -38.32 14.00 -22.20
N LEU A 889 -37.57 12.91 -22.44
CA LEU A 889 -36.78 12.71 -23.67
C LEU A 889 -37.48 11.80 -24.70
N ASP A 890 -38.40 10.92 -24.26
CA ASP A 890 -38.97 9.83 -25.07
C ASP A 890 -37.91 8.99 -25.81
N TRP A 891 -36.78 8.75 -25.13
CA TRP A 891 -35.67 7.94 -25.62
C TRP A 891 -35.80 6.48 -25.15
N PRO A 892 -35.22 5.51 -25.88
CA PRO A 892 -35.06 4.15 -25.38
C PRO A 892 -34.13 4.11 -24.16
N VAL A 893 -34.50 3.30 -23.17
CA VAL A 893 -33.72 3.07 -21.94
C VAL A 893 -33.11 1.67 -22.01
N ILE A 894 -31.78 1.59 -22.04
CA ILE A 894 -31.02 0.35 -21.92
C ILE A 894 -30.63 0.20 -20.44
N SER A 895 -30.80 -1.00 -19.88
CA SER A 895 -30.43 -1.28 -18.50
C SER A 895 -29.57 -2.53 -18.40
N ASP A 896 -28.35 -2.36 -17.91
CA ASP A 896 -27.53 -3.44 -17.37
C ASP A 896 -28.26 -4.10 -16.20
N VAL A 897 -28.02 -5.39 -15.95
CA VAL A 897 -28.63 -6.11 -14.83
C VAL A 897 -28.32 -5.50 -13.46
N CYS A 898 -27.17 -4.83 -13.29
CA CYS A 898 -26.81 -4.02 -12.12
C CYS A 898 -27.19 -2.53 -12.25
N GLY A 899 -27.78 -2.09 -13.36
CA GLY A 899 -28.28 -0.74 -13.58
C GLY A 899 -29.61 -0.41 -12.87
N GLY A 900 -30.16 -1.36 -12.11
CA GLY A 900 -31.31 -1.15 -11.22
C GLY A 900 -32.69 -1.26 -11.88
N LEU A 901 -32.83 -1.01 -13.18
CA LEU A 901 -34.14 -1.07 -13.86
C LEU A 901 -34.45 -2.44 -14.49
N ARG A 902 -33.46 -3.17 -15.01
CA ARG A 902 -33.59 -4.41 -15.81
C ARG A 902 -34.53 -5.49 -15.23
N LEU A 903 -34.72 -5.51 -13.91
CA LEU A 903 -35.55 -6.46 -13.14
C LEU A 903 -36.50 -5.77 -12.12
N GLY A 904 -36.79 -4.48 -12.31
CA GLY A 904 -37.60 -3.65 -11.40
C GLY A 904 -38.29 -2.47 -12.09
N THR A 905 -38.86 -2.71 -13.27
CA THR A 905 -39.33 -1.68 -14.20
C THR A 905 -40.64 -1.01 -13.81
N ASP A 906 -40.56 0.19 -13.22
CA ASP A 906 -41.62 1.21 -13.25
C ASP A 906 -41.27 2.37 -14.24
N VAL A 907 -40.25 2.19 -15.09
CA VAL A 907 -39.70 3.24 -15.96
C VAL A 907 -40.15 2.97 -17.41
N PRO A 908 -40.64 3.98 -18.16
CA PRO A 908 -41.04 3.80 -19.55
C PRO A 908 -39.84 3.47 -20.46
N ASN A 909 -40.13 2.99 -21.67
CA ASN A 909 -39.18 2.88 -22.76
C ASN A 909 -37.99 1.91 -22.54
N VAL A 910 -38.07 1.02 -21.54
CA VAL A 910 -37.01 0.05 -21.22
C VAL A 910 -36.94 -1.09 -22.25
N ILE A 911 -35.78 -1.20 -22.93
CA ILE A 911 -35.51 -2.22 -23.95
C ILE A 911 -34.78 -3.41 -23.32
N HIS A 912 -35.55 -4.33 -22.72
CA HIS A 912 -35.03 -5.44 -21.91
C HIS A 912 -33.93 -6.28 -22.60
N TYR A 913 -34.07 -6.61 -23.89
CA TYR A 913 -33.11 -7.48 -24.59
C TYR A 913 -32.10 -6.73 -25.47
N ALA A 914 -31.87 -5.45 -25.20
CA ALA A 914 -30.92 -4.60 -25.93
C ALA A 914 -29.52 -5.24 -26.11
N ASN A 915 -28.96 -5.87 -25.06
CA ASN A 915 -27.67 -6.56 -25.13
C ASN A 915 -27.64 -7.61 -26.27
N LEU A 916 -28.67 -8.46 -26.36
CA LEU A 916 -28.80 -9.47 -27.39
C LEU A 916 -29.10 -8.86 -28.77
N MET A 917 -29.99 -7.85 -28.84
CA MET A 917 -30.30 -7.13 -30.08
C MET A 917 -29.05 -6.52 -30.72
N PHE A 918 -28.27 -5.77 -29.93
CA PHE A 918 -27.04 -5.13 -30.37
C PHE A 918 -25.83 -6.08 -30.40
N SER A 919 -25.99 -7.37 -30.12
CA SER A 919 -24.97 -8.37 -30.48
C SER A 919 -24.88 -8.52 -32.02
N SER A 920 -26.01 -8.38 -32.71
CA SER A 920 -26.09 -8.44 -34.17
C SER A 920 -25.42 -7.25 -34.85
N ALA A 921 -24.46 -7.52 -35.75
CA ALA A 921 -23.76 -6.47 -36.49
C ALA A 921 -24.69 -5.73 -37.47
N PHE A 922 -25.62 -6.46 -38.11
CA PHE A 922 -26.65 -5.85 -38.95
C PHE A 922 -27.55 -4.90 -38.12
N PHE A 923 -27.97 -5.30 -36.93
CA PHE A 923 -28.85 -4.47 -36.12
C PHE A 923 -28.17 -3.18 -35.64
N ARG A 924 -26.90 -3.25 -35.22
CA ARG A 924 -26.12 -2.05 -34.85
C ARG A 924 -25.98 -1.08 -36.02
N SER A 925 -25.67 -1.55 -37.23
CA SER A 925 -25.52 -0.67 -38.41
C SER A 925 -26.81 0.06 -38.82
N GLN A 926 -27.98 -0.50 -38.48
CA GLN A 926 -29.28 0.16 -38.68
C GLN A 926 -29.67 1.13 -37.54
N HIS A 927 -28.97 1.11 -36.39
CA HIS A 927 -29.39 1.76 -35.15
C HIS A 927 -28.28 2.59 -34.49
N SER A 928 -27.70 3.54 -35.24
CA SER A 928 -26.81 4.56 -34.68
C SER A 928 -27.55 5.52 -33.72
N PHE A 929 -26.81 6.07 -32.77
CA PHE A 929 -27.23 7.05 -31.77
C PHE A 929 -26.21 8.21 -31.71
N ARG A 930 -26.70 9.44 -31.51
CA ARG A 930 -25.87 10.65 -31.43
C ARG A 930 -25.56 11.09 -30.01
N VAL A 931 -26.50 10.86 -29.09
CA VAL A 931 -26.33 11.16 -27.67
C VAL A 931 -26.48 9.88 -26.85
N VAL A 932 -25.50 9.59 -26.02
CA VAL A 932 -25.58 8.58 -24.96
C VAL A 932 -25.62 9.30 -23.62
N LEU A 933 -26.68 9.08 -22.84
CA LEU A 933 -26.81 9.56 -21.47
C LEU A 933 -26.70 8.36 -20.52
N GLN A 934 -25.50 8.14 -19.97
CA GLN A 934 -25.20 7.01 -19.11
C GLN A 934 -25.28 7.40 -17.63
N PHE A 935 -26.07 6.67 -16.84
CA PHE A 935 -26.11 6.74 -15.38
C PHE A 935 -25.42 5.50 -14.78
N GLY A 936 -24.43 5.72 -13.93
CA GLY A 936 -23.60 4.66 -13.36
C GLY A 936 -22.40 4.27 -14.23
N GLU A 937 -21.42 3.59 -13.64
CA GLU A 937 -20.06 3.51 -14.21
C GLU A 937 -19.67 2.21 -14.92
N ARG A 938 -20.35 1.09 -14.62
CA ARG A 938 -19.90 -0.26 -15.02
C ARG A 938 -20.92 -0.98 -15.91
N ILE A 939 -20.70 -0.98 -17.22
CA ILE A 939 -21.45 -1.79 -18.18
C ILE A 939 -20.85 -3.21 -18.25
N THR A 940 -21.69 -4.23 -18.12
CA THR A 940 -21.33 -5.65 -18.22
C THR A 940 -21.35 -6.15 -19.67
N SER A 941 -22.27 -5.63 -20.49
CA SER A 941 -22.39 -6.01 -21.90
C SER A 941 -21.27 -5.45 -22.79
N LYS A 942 -20.47 -6.36 -23.36
CA LYS A 942 -19.55 -6.04 -24.47
C LYS A 942 -20.28 -5.54 -25.73
N SER A 943 -21.53 -5.96 -25.96
CA SER A 943 -22.31 -5.58 -27.15
C SER A 943 -22.86 -4.15 -27.04
N ILE A 944 -23.19 -3.69 -25.83
CA ILE A 944 -23.53 -2.28 -25.59
C ILE A 944 -22.28 -1.40 -25.66
N LEU A 945 -21.14 -1.82 -25.09
CA LEU A 945 -19.87 -1.09 -25.25
C LEU A 945 -19.50 -0.92 -26.73
N LYS A 946 -19.58 -2.00 -27.53
CA LYS A 946 -19.32 -1.94 -28.97
C LYS A 946 -20.30 -1.06 -29.75
N LEU A 947 -21.57 -0.98 -29.33
CA LEU A 947 -22.54 -0.04 -29.89
C LEU A 947 -22.11 1.42 -29.62
N ILE A 948 -21.68 1.75 -28.40
CA ILE A 948 -21.21 3.09 -28.04
C ILE A 948 -19.95 3.45 -28.87
N GLU A 949 -19.00 2.51 -28.99
CA GLU A 949 -17.82 2.68 -29.84
C GLU A 949 -18.16 2.92 -31.33
N GLU A 950 -19.05 2.11 -31.91
CA GLU A 950 -19.47 2.25 -33.32
C GLU A 950 -20.18 3.60 -33.52
N CYS A 951 -21.13 3.97 -32.65
CA CYS A 951 -21.79 5.29 -32.67
C CYS A 951 -20.81 6.47 -32.56
N SER A 952 -19.75 6.33 -31.75
CA SER A 952 -18.72 7.37 -31.54
C SER A 952 -17.73 7.52 -32.70
N ARG A 953 -17.59 6.51 -33.57
CA ARG A 953 -16.80 6.60 -34.81
C ARG A 953 -17.63 7.18 -35.96
N ASP A 954 -18.89 6.81 -36.03
CA ASP A 954 -19.77 7.09 -37.17
C ASP A 954 -20.47 8.47 -37.10
N ASN A 955 -20.30 9.24 -36.02
CA ASN A 955 -20.90 10.57 -35.85
C ASN A 955 -19.86 11.61 -35.38
N GLU A 956 -19.52 12.58 -36.24
CA GLU A 956 -18.65 13.72 -35.89
C GLU A 956 -19.21 14.56 -34.72
N SER A 957 -20.54 14.58 -34.55
CA SER A 957 -21.25 15.29 -33.48
C SER A 957 -21.66 14.36 -32.33
N PHE A 958 -20.93 13.28 -32.07
CA PHE A 958 -21.24 12.34 -31.00
C PHE A 958 -21.06 12.95 -29.61
N LEU A 959 -21.98 12.65 -28.70
CA LEU A 959 -21.95 13.11 -27.32
C LEU A 959 -22.24 11.96 -26.37
N HIS A 960 -21.37 11.73 -25.40
CA HIS A 960 -21.57 10.75 -24.34
C HIS A 960 -21.41 11.44 -22.98
N ALA A 961 -22.52 11.61 -22.29
CA ALA A 961 -22.59 12.18 -20.95
C ALA A 961 -22.65 11.04 -19.90
N LEU A 962 -21.58 10.88 -19.12
CA LEU A 962 -21.52 9.97 -17.99
C LEU A 962 -21.89 10.71 -16.71
N VAL A 963 -23.00 10.30 -16.07
CA VAL A 963 -23.51 10.84 -14.81
C VAL A 963 -23.19 9.86 -13.68
N SER A 964 -22.35 10.31 -12.74
CA SER A 964 -21.88 9.52 -11.59
C SER A 964 -21.37 10.47 -10.51
N PRO A 965 -21.65 10.26 -9.20
CA PRO A 965 -21.13 11.10 -8.12
C PRO A 965 -19.64 10.85 -7.79
N SER A 966 -18.99 9.93 -8.50
CA SER A 966 -17.56 9.64 -8.42
C SER A 966 -16.74 10.62 -9.25
N SER A 967 -15.47 10.84 -8.86
CA SER A 967 -14.46 11.51 -9.70
C SER A 967 -13.49 10.55 -10.41
N LYS A 968 -13.61 9.23 -10.19
CA LYS A 968 -12.70 8.22 -10.74
C LYS A 968 -12.98 7.97 -12.23
N CYS A 969 -11.95 8.00 -13.06
CA CYS A 969 -12.10 7.68 -14.48
C CYS A 969 -12.64 6.25 -14.67
N SER A 970 -13.81 6.12 -15.29
CA SER A 970 -14.46 4.83 -15.60
C SER A 970 -15.11 4.93 -16.98
N ASP A 971 -14.27 5.06 -18.00
CA ASP A 971 -14.66 4.99 -19.41
C ASP A 971 -13.94 3.81 -20.06
N SER A 972 -14.65 2.67 -20.11
CA SER A 972 -14.12 1.43 -20.70
C SER A 972 -14.24 1.37 -22.22
N ALA A 973 -14.89 2.35 -22.85
CA ALA A 973 -15.02 2.47 -24.30
C ALA A 973 -14.11 3.55 -24.90
N LEU A 974 -13.57 4.46 -24.07
CA LEU A 974 -12.83 5.67 -24.47
C LEU A 974 -13.67 6.59 -25.37
N THR A 975 -14.91 6.86 -24.94
CA THR A 975 -15.94 7.62 -25.68
C THR A 975 -16.65 8.71 -24.87
N VAL A 976 -16.44 8.81 -23.55
CA VAL A 976 -17.13 9.76 -22.67
C VAL A 976 -16.64 11.18 -22.97
N THR A 977 -17.48 11.98 -23.65
CA THR A 977 -17.14 13.37 -23.99
C THR A 977 -17.47 14.35 -22.86
N HIS A 978 -18.39 13.99 -21.94
CA HIS A 978 -18.77 14.81 -20.80
C HIS A 978 -18.90 13.97 -19.53
N ARG A 979 -18.16 14.31 -18.48
CA ARG A 979 -18.36 13.77 -17.12
C ARG A 979 -19.24 14.73 -16.32
N VAL A 980 -20.25 14.20 -15.63
CA VAL A 980 -21.19 14.99 -14.82
C VAL A 980 -21.23 14.43 -13.39
N GLU A 981 -20.56 15.13 -12.48
CA GLU A 981 -20.39 14.70 -11.09
C GLU A 981 -21.62 15.00 -10.22
N CYS A 982 -22.70 14.24 -10.43
CA CYS A 982 -23.93 14.32 -9.63
C CYS A 982 -24.68 12.99 -9.56
N ASP A 983 -25.68 12.90 -8.67
CA ASP A 983 -26.66 11.80 -8.67
C ASP A 983 -27.82 12.05 -9.65
N VAL A 984 -28.64 11.02 -9.89
CA VAL A 984 -29.75 11.05 -10.87
C VAL A 984 -30.82 12.09 -10.52
N SER A 985 -31.04 12.35 -9.22
CA SER A 985 -32.02 13.32 -8.75
C SER A 985 -31.52 14.76 -8.90
N GLU A 986 -30.24 15.03 -8.61
CA GLU A 986 -29.63 16.32 -8.88
C GLU A 986 -29.55 16.61 -10.40
N PHE A 987 -29.26 15.60 -11.23
CA PHE A 987 -29.29 15.75 -12.69
C PHE A 987 -30.66 16.21 -13.21
N LEU A 988 -31.75 15.55 -12.77
CA LEU A 988 -33.12 15.95 -13.12
C LEU A 988 -33.45 17.37 -12.68
N ILE A 989 -33.03 17.79 -11.48
CA ILE A 989 -33.29 19.15 -10.97
C ILE A 989 -32.61 20.19 -11.86
N MET A 990 -31.39 19.92 -12.33
CA MET A 990 -30.67 20.81 -13.25
C MET A 990 -31.27 20.81 -14.67
N MET A 991 -31.67 19.64 -15.18
CA MET A 991 -32.38 19.53 -16.47
C MET A 991 -33.68 20.35 -16.46
N LYS A 992 -34.47 20.24 -15.38
CA LYS A 992 -35.70 21.02 -15.18
C LYS A 992 -35.46 22.53 -15.11
N SER A 993 -34.37 23.00 -14.53
CA SER A 993 -34.13 24.46 -14.43
C SER A 993 -33.75 25.07 -15.79
N VAL A 994 -33.04 24.33 -16.66
CA VAL A 994 -32.82 24.76 -18.05
C VAL A 994 -34.13 24.74 -18.85
N ALA A 995 -34.94 23.69 -18.71
CA ALA A 995 -36.24 23.57 -19.41
C ALA A 995 -37.26 24.67 -19.04
N ASN A 996 -37.17 25.22 -17.83
CA ASN A 996 -38.05 26.30 -17.34
C ASN A 996 -37.45 27.72 -17.49
N SER A 997 -36.27 27.86 -18.10
CA SER A 997 -35.64 29.18 -18.28
C SER A 997 -36.33 29.96 -19.41
N PRO A 998 -36.77 31.22 -19.18
CA PRO A 998 -37.36 32.04 -20.25
C PRO A 998 -36.31 32.32 -21.34
N GLN A 999 -36.72 32.19 -22.61
CA GLN A 999 -35.84 32.46 -23.75
C GLN A 999 -35.49 33.96 -23.81
N GLU A 1000 -34.19 34.28 -23.76
CA GLU A 1000 -33.72 35.60 -24.16
C GLU A 1000 -33.89 35.79 -25.67
N VAL A 1001 -34.10 37.04 -26.09
CA VAL A 1001 -34.71 37.36 -27.39
C VAL A 1001 -33.72 37.23 -28.54
N GLY A 1002 -33.95 36.26 -29.44
CA GLY A 1002 -33.10 36.01 -30.61
C GLY A 1002 -33.71 35.05 -31.64
N HIS A 1003 -34.79 35.46 -32.32
CA HIS A 1003 -35.34 34.83 -33.53
C HIS A 1003 -35.47 33.28 -33.59
N SER A 1004 -36.30 32.70 -32.72
CA SER A 1004 -37.32 31.74 -33.17
C SER A 1004 -38.44 31.60 -32.14
N THR A 1005 -39.69 31.77 -32.56
CA THR A 1005 -40.86 31.69 -31.69
C THR A 1005 -41.43 30.26 -31.65
N SER A 1006 -41.78 29.81 -30.44
CA SER A 1006 -42.43 28.53 -30.08
C SER A 1006 -41.51 27.38 -29.66
N LEU A 1007 -41.40 27.20 -28.33
CA LEU A 1007 -41.04 25.91 -27.71
C LEU A 1007 -42.07 25.41 -26.67
N CYS A 1008 -43.14 26.18 -26.39
CA CYS A 1008 -44.06 25.87 -25.28
C CYS A 1008 -45.57 25.90 -25.64
N ASN A 1009 -45.98 26.24 -26.87
CA ASN A 1009 -47.41 26.26 -27.23
C ASN A 1009 -47.75 26.27 -28.75
N GLY A 1010 -46.76 26.21 -29.66
CA GLY A 1010 -47.01 26.23 -31.09
C GLY A 1010 -47.06 24.82 -31.70
N LYS A 1011 -47.96 24.64 -32.66
CA LYS A 1011 -48.05 23.45 -33.51
C LYS A 1011 -46.89 23.42 -34.49
N HIS A 1012 -45.74 22.86 -34.09
CA HIS A 1012 -44.72 22.40 -35.03
C HIS A 1012 -45.06 20.97 -35.49
N GLY A 1013 -44.65 20.62 -36.71
CA GLY A 1013 -45.38 19.67 -37.55
C GLY A 1013 -45.58 18.26 -36.98
N HIS A 1014 -46.76 17.67 -37.23
CA HIS A 1014 -47.09 16.26 -36.98
C HIS A 1014 -46.31 15.25 -37.87
N GLY A 1015 -45.14 15.65 -38.38
CA GLY A 1015 -44.19 14.81 -39.11
C GLY A 1015 -43.20 14.15 -38.16
N ASP A 1016 -42.22 14.91 -37.68
CA ASP A 1016 -40.98 14.37 -37.12
C ASP A 1016 -41.10 13.74 -35.72
N LEU A 1017 -42.09 14.15 -34.92
CA LEU A 1017 -42.43 13.48 -33.64
C LEU A 1017 -42.77 11.98 -33.82
N LYS A 1018 -43.15 11.56 -35.03
CA LYS A 1018 -43.36 10.13 -35.35
C LYS A 1018 -42.04 9.35 -35.42
N SER A 1019 -40.90 9.99 -35.63
CA SER A 1019 -39.62 9.32 -35.88
C SER A 1019 -39.01 8.66 -34.63
N SER A 1020 -38.93 9.37 -33.49
CA SER A 1020 -38.45 8.77 -32.23
C SER A 1020 -39.39 7.66 -31.77
N SER A 1021 -40.69 7.97 -31.68
CA SER A 1021 -41.73 7.04 -31.23
C SER A 1021 -41.80 5.76 -32.09
N SER A 1022 -41.59 5.83 -33.41
CA SER A 1022 -41.53 4.64 -34.26
C SER A 1022 -40.22 3.84 -34.10
N LYS A 1023 -39.05 4.49 -33.94
CA LYS A 1023 -37.79 3.80 -33.62
C LYS A 1023 -37.89 3.06 -32.28
N LEU A 1024 -38.46 3.72 -31.27
CA LEU A 1024 -38.74 3.15 -29.95
C LEU A 1024 -39.71 1.95 -30.02
N LYS A 1025 -40.80 2.07 -30.78
CA LYS A 1025 -41.77 0.99 -31.00
C LYS A 1025 -41.11 -0.21 -31.67
N ALA A 1026 -40.28 -0.01 -32.70
CA ALA A 1026 -39.53 -1.07 -33.37
C ALA A 1026 -38.55 -1.79 -32.41
N LEU A 1027 -37.78 -1.04 -31.60
CA LEU A 1027 -36.92 -1.62 -30.56
C LEU A 1027 -37.72 -2.48 -29.56
N THR A 1028 -38.90 -2.01 -29.15
CA THR A 1028 -39.78 -2.69 -28.20
C THR A 1028 -40.39 -3.97 -28.80
N GLU A 1029 -40.81 -3.93 -30.06
CA GLU A 1029 -41.33 -5.10 -30.79
C GLU A 1029 -40.26 -6.17 -31.01
N VAL A 1030 -39.03 -5.79 -31.37
CA VAL A 1030 -37.89 -6.71 -31.49
C VAL A 1030 -37.54 -7.32 -30.13
N SER A 1031 -37.49 -6.53 -29.04
CA SER A 1031 -37.27 -7.04 -27.69
C SER A 1031 -38.36 -8.04 -27.26
N THR A 1032 -39.62 -7.75 -27.57
CA THR A 1032 -40.76 -8.64 -27.28
C THR A 1032 -40.74 -9.93 -28.12
N SER A 1033 -40.20 -9.87 -29.35
CA SER A 1033 -39.98 -11.04 -30.20
C SER A 1033 -38.89 -11.95 -29.63
N ILE A 1034 -37.77 -11.38 -29.17
CA ILE A 1034 -36.67 -12.11 -28.54
C ILE A 1034 -37.10 -12.83 -27.27
N ASP A 1035 -37.93 -12.21 -26.42
CA ASP A 1035 -38.41 -12.84 -25.18
C ASP A 1035 -39.08 -14.21 -25.44
N LYS A 1036 -39.95 -14.26 -26.44
CA LYS A 1036 -40.67 -15.48 -26.85
C LYS A 1036 -39.73 -16.53 -27.45
N LEU A 1037 -38.82 -16.09 -28.32
CA LEU A 1037 -37.79 -16.97 -28.91
C LEU A 1037 -36.87 -17.58 -27.83
N LEU A 1038 -36.54 -16.83 -26.78
CA LEU A 1038 -35.74 -17.34 -25.66
C LEU A 1038 -36.51 -18.36 -24.82
N ASP A 1039 -37.79 -18.14 -24.54
CA ASP A 1039 -38.65 -19.10 -23.83
C ASP A 1039 -38.77 -20.45 -24.56
N GLU A 1040 -38.88 -20.43 -25.90
CA GLU A 1040 -38.86 -21.64 -26.73
C GLU A 1040 -37.47 -22.30 -26.81
N ALA A 1041 -36.40 -21.50 -26.94
CA ALA A 1041 -35.07 -21.99 -27.25
C ALA A 1041 -34.22 -22.42 -26.04
N THR A 1042 -34.54 -21.95 -24.83
CA THR A 1042 -33.83 -22.29 -23.58
C THR A 1042 -34.36 -23.54 -22.88
N GLY A 1043 -35.41 -24.18 -23.42
CA GLY A 1043 -36.00 -25.42 -22.87
C GLY A 1043 -36.90 -25.21 -21.64
N VAL A 1044 -37.01 -23.97 -21.12
CA VAL A 1044 -37.76 -23.63 -19.90
C VAL A 1044 -39.25 -24.01 -19.99
N LEU A 1045 -39.84 -24.00 -21.19
CA LEU A 1045 -41.23 -24.42 -21.45
C LEU A 1045 -41.42 -25.92 -21.74
N LYS A 1046 -40.38 -26.75 -21.60
CA LYS A 1046 -40.39 -28.17 -22.03
C LYS A 1046 -40.11 -29.21 -20.94
N GLU A 1047 -39.87 -28.75 -19.70
CA GLU A 1047 -39.47 -29.62 -18.57
C GLU A 1047 -38.20 -30.46 -18.83
N GLU A 1048 -37.34 -29.99 -19.75
CA GLU A 1048 -36.02 -30.58 -20.03
C GLU A 1048 -34.99 -30.25 -18.92
N PHE A 1049 -33.76 -30.72 -19.12
CA PHE A 1049 -32.60 -30.49 -18.24
C PHE A 1049 -32.25 -29.00 -18.13
N LEU A 1050 -31.72 -28.58 -16.97
CA LEU A 1050 -31.27 -27.21 -16.75
C LEU A 1050 -30.07 -26.82 -17.60
N THR A 1051 -30.02 -25.54 -17.96
CA THR A 1051 -28.93 -24.87 -18.70
C THR A 1051 -28.65 -23.52 -18.06
N GLU A 1052 -27.45 -22.96 -18.17
CA GLU A 1052 -27.10 -21.69 -17.50
C GLU A 1052 -28.00 -20.51 -17.95
N PRO A 1053 -28.30 -20.30 -19.24
CA PRO A 1053 -29.32 -19.34 -19.69
C PRO A 1053 -30.73 -19.65 -19.18
N GLY A 1054 -31.08 -20.94 -19.08
CA GLY A 1054 -32.36 -21.40 -18.53
C GLY A 1054 -32.50 -21.06 -17.05
N CYS A 1055 -31.45 -21.23 -16.25
CA CYS A 1055 -31.40 -20.83 -14.85
C CYS A 1055 -31.68 -19.34 -14.69
N ALA A 1056 -31.02 -18.47 -15.47
CA ALA A 1056 -31.26 -17.03 -15.44
C ALA A 1056 -32.74 -16.67 -15.71
N ARG A 1057 -33.39 -17.33 -16.68
CA ARG A 1057 -34.83 -17.17 -16.95
C ARG A 1057 -35.72 -17.69 -15.82
N VAL A 1058 -35.53 -18.93 -15.38
CA VAL A 1058 -36.36 -19.55 -14.33
C VAL A 1058 -36.27 -18.76 -13.02
N ILE A 1059 -35.06 -18.37 -12.61
CA ILE A 1059 -34.83 -17.64 -11.37
C ILE A 1059 -35.51 -16.27 -11.40
N THR A 1060 -35.30 -15.49 -12.46
CA THR A 1060 -35.90 -14.14 -12.58
C THR A 1060 -37.41 -14.15 -12.85
N ARG A 1061 -37.97 -15.28 -13.31
CA ARG A 1061 -39.43 -15.48 -13.43
C ARG A 1061 -40.09 -15.95 -12.14
N SER A 1062 -39.41 -16.80 -11.34
CA SER A 1062 -40.02 -17.50 -10.19
C SER A 1062 -39.97 -16.71 -8.87
N ILE A 1063 -39.08 -15.73 -8.71
CA ILE A 1063 -39.02 -14.89 -7.50
C ILE A 1063 -40.17 -13.86 -7.53
N LEU A 1064 -41.32 -14.18 -6.94
CA LEU A 1064 -42.51 -13.31 -7.00
C LEU A 1064 -42.53 -12.18 -5.97
N ALA A 1065 -41.89 -12.35 -4.80
CA ALA A 1065 -41.84 -11.34 -3.75
C ALA A 1065 -40.63 -10.38 -3.91
N PRO A 1066 -40.66 -9.17 -3.33
CA PRO A 1066 -39.51 -8.27 -3.34
C PRO A 1066 -38.34 -8.85 -2.54
N CYS A 1067 -37.16 -8.94 -3.16
CA CYS A 1067 -35.96 -9.47 -2.52
C CYS A 1067 -34.68 -8.76 -2.99
N ALA A 1068 -33.59 -8.94 -2.25
CA ALA A 1068 -32.25 -8.66 -2.73
C ALA A 1068 -31.77 -9.79 -3.67
N LEU A 1069 -31.13 -9.43 -4.78
CA LEU A 1069 -30.60 -10.35 -5.77
C LEU A 1069 -29.11 -10.08 -5.94
N PHE A 1070 -28.25 -10.88 -5.30
CA PHE A 1070 -26.81 -10.73 -5.43
C PHE A 1070 -26.27 -11.71 -6.46
N ILE A 1071 -25.64 -11.22 -7.53
CA ILE A 1071 -25.19 -12.04 -8.65
C ILE A 1071 -23.66 -12.10 -8.67
N GLY A 1072 -23.12 -13.32 -8.72
CA GLY A 1072 -21.70 -13.59 -8.76
C GLY A 1072 -21.05 -13.28 -10.11
N ASN A 1073 -19.74 -13.04 -10.08
CA ASN A 1073 -18.92 -12.90 -11.28
C ASN A 1073 -18.81 -14.23 -12.06
N SER A 1074 -18.03 -14.24 -13.15
CA SER A 1074 -18.00 -15.31 -14.17
C SER A 1074 -19.27 -15.33 -15.05
N MET A 1075 -19.77 -16.50 -15.48
CA MET A 1075 -20.97 -16.62 -16.32
C MET A 1075 -22.26 -16.02 -15.71
N PRO A 1076 -22.61 -16.25 -14.42
CA PRO A 1076 -23.90 -15.82 -13.87
C PRO A 1076 -24.27 -14.35 -14.11
N ILE A 1077 -23.37 -13.39 -13.89
CA ILE A 1077 -23.66 -11.97 -14.18
C ILE A 1077 -23.92 -11.69 -15.68
N ARG A 1078 -23.30 -12.46 -16.58
CA ARG A 1078 -23.48 -12.31 -18.04
C ARG A 1078 -24.79 -12.94 -18.51
N ASP A 1079 -25.14 -14.09 -17.97
CA ASP A 1079 -26.36 -14.82 -18.33
C ASP A 1079 -27.60 -14.11 -17.80
N PHE A 1080 -27.50 -13.53 -16.61
CA PHE A 1080 -28.56 -12.68 -16.08
C PHE A 1080 -28.66 -11.34 -16.83
N ASP A 1081 -27.57 -10.77 -17.35
CA ASP A 1081 -27.66 -9.57 -18.21
C ASP A 1081 -28.28 -9.87 -19.59
N GLN A 1082 -27.92 -11.01 -20.21
CA GLN A 1082 -28.43 -11.40 -21.52
C GLN A 1082 -29.84 -11.99 -21.48
N PHE A 1083 -30.10 -12.96 -20.60
CA PHE A 1083 -31.25 -13.85 -20.72
C PHE A 1083 -32.35 -13.65 -19.67
N SER A 1084 -32.13 -12.84 -18.62
CA SER A 1084 -33.14 -12.57 -17.58
C SER A 1084 -34.51 -12.23 -18.15
N PHE A 1085 -35.55 -12.87 -17.60
CA PHE A 1085 -36.93 -12.74 -18.02
C PHE A 1085 -37.41 -11.27 -17.95
N ALA A 1086 -38.24 -10.85 -18.92
CA ALA A 1086 -38.83 -9.52 -18.95
C ALA A 1086 -40.02 -9.44 -17.98
N ARG A 1087 -39.72 -9.23 -16.69
CA ARG A 1087 -40.72 -9.12 -15.62
C ARG A 1087 -41.66 -7.92 -15.86
N THR A 1088 -42.93 -8.18 -16.17
CA THR A 1088 -44.02 -7.20 -16.13
C THR A 1088 -44.81 -7.25 -14.82
N GLU A 1089 -44.58 -8.27 -13.99
CA GLU A 1089 -45.35 -8.58 -12.78
C GLU A 1089 -44.42 -9.08 -11.64
N GLY A 1090 -44.93 -9.06 -10.41
CA GLY A 1090 -44.18 -9.44 -9.20
C GLY A 1090 -43.46 -8.27 -8.52
N GLY A 1091 -42.83 -8.56 -7.37
CA GLY A 1091 -42.12 -7.57 -6.55
C GLY A 1091 -40.85 -7.03 -7.22
N LYS A 1092 -40.45 -5.81 -6.85
CA LYS A 1092 -39.19 -5.18 -7.29
C LYS A 1092 -37.99 -5.99 -6.79
N LEU A 1093 -37.13 -6.45 -7.71
CA LEU A 1093 -35.88 -7.09 -7.35
C LEU A 1093 -34.76 -6.06 -7.18
N ARG A 1094 -33.93 -6.24 -6.16
CA ARG A 1094 -32.88 -5.30 -5.76
C ARG A 1094 -31.52 -5.90 -6.11
N VAL A 1095 -31.06 -5.64 -7.34
CA VAL A 1095 -29.91 -6.34 -7.93
C VAL A 1095 -28.58 -5.67 -7.61
N ALA A 1096 -27.55 -6.44 -7.27
CA ALA A 1096 -26.16 -5.99 -7.27
C ALA A 1096 -25.15 -7.13 -7.46
N ALA A 1097 -23.88 -6.78 -7.69
CA ALA A 1097 -22.75 -7.69 -7.85
C ALA A 1097 -21.44 -6.96 -7.49
N ASN A 1098 -20.36 -7.71 -7.19
CA ASN A 1098 -19.03 -7.14 -7.01
C ASN A 1098 -18.35 -6.88 -8.36
N ARG A 1099 -18.57 -5.68 -8.93
CA ARG A 1099 -18.10 -5.29 -10.26
C ARG A 1099 -16.91 -4.32 -10.23
N GLY A 1100 -16.36 -3.99 -9.06
CA GLY A 1100 -15.20 -3.09 -8.92
C GLY A 1100 -13.91 -3.75 -9.43
N ALA A 1101 -13.52 -4.85 -8.81
CA ALA A 1101 -12.39 -5.71 -9.19
C ALA A 1101 -12.84 -7.03 -9.86
N SER A 1102 -14.12 -7.39 -9.77
CA SER A 1102 -14.72 -8.59 -10.40
C SER A 1102 -14.26 -9.95 -9.85
N GLY A 1103 -13.80 -9.99 -8.59
CA GLY A 1103 -13.35 -11.22 -7.92
C GLY A 1103 -14.43 -12.30 -7.75
N ILE A 1104 -14.01 -13.56 -7.60
CA ILE A 1104 -14.88 -14.69 -7.24
C ILE A 1104 -14.94 -14.95 -5.73
N ASP A 1105 -14.07 -14.29 -4.98
CA ASP A 1105 -13.95 -14.31 -3.54
C ASP A 1105 -15.03 -13.49 -2.83
N GLY A 1106 -15.43 -13.92 -1.64
CA GLY A 1106 -16.34 -13.15 -0.78
C GLY A 1106 -17.77 -12.97 -1.31
N LEU A 1107 -18.19 -13.68 -2.36
CA LEU A 1107 -19.47 -13.43 -3.03
C LEU A 1107 -20.69 -13.84 -2.17
N VAL A 1108 -20.57 -14.87 -1.33
CA VAL A 1108 -21.63 -15.27 -0.40
C VAL A 1108 -21.66 -14.31 0.79
N SER A 1109 -20.49 -13.98 1.35
CA SER A 1109 -20.30 -12.98 2.40
C SER A 1109 -20.87 -11.61 1.99
N THR A 1110 -20.59 -11.16 0.76
CA THR A 1110 -21.12 -9.90 0.21
C THR A 1110 -22.63 -9.96 0.03
N GLY A 1111 -23.18 -11.07 -0.50
CA GLY A 1111 -24.61 -11.22 -0.67
C GLY A 1111 -25.38 -11.16 0.66
N ILE A 1112 -24.86 -11.82 1.70
CA ILE A 1112 -25.41 -11.74 3.07
C ILE A 1112 -25.37 -10.29 3.58
N GLY A 1113 -24.22 -9.61 3.47
CA GLY A 1113 -24.07 -8.21 3.88
C GLY A 1113 -25.03 -7.27 3.14
N PHE A 1114 -25.25 -7.50 1.85
CA PHE A 1114 -26.15 -6.73 0.99
C PHE A 1114 -27.63 -6.88 1.41
N GLY A 1115 -28.07 -8.11 1.74
CA GLY A 1115 -29.38 -8.34 2.34
C GLY A 1115 -29.55 -7.65 3.69
N ILE A 1116 -28.54 -7.74 4.57
CA ILE A 1116 -28.54 -7.06 5.90
C ILE A 1116 -28.59 -5.54 5.75
N GLY A 1117 -27.94 -5.00 4.71
CA GLY A 1117 -27.95 -3.57 4.39
C GLY A 1117 -29.28 -3.07 3.85
N LEU A 1118 -29.92 -3.83 2.95
CA LEU A 1118 -31.26 -3.49 2.44
C LEU A 1118 -32.40 -3.83 3.42
N ASN A 1119 -32.12 -4.62 4.45
CA ASN A 1119 -33.12 -5.28 5.31
C ASN A 1119 -34.16 -6.05 4.44
N LEU A 1120 -33.65 -6.82 3.48
CA LEU A 1120 -34.43 -7.68 2.59
C LEU A 1120 -33.79 -9.06 2.53
N ASP A 1121 -34.63 -10.10 2.47
CA ASP A 1121 -34.20 -11.46 2.16
C ASP A 1121 -33.43 -11.49 0.84
N VAL A 1122 -32.36 -12.27 0.79
CA VAL A 1122 -31.42 -12.27 -0.34
C VAL A 1122 -31.33 -13.63 -1.01
N VAL A 1123 -31.42 -13.59 -2.34
CA VAL A 1123 -31.07 -14.70 -3.23
C VAL A 1123 -29.69 -14.38 -3.81
N ILE A 1124 -28.70 -15.22 -3.50
CA ILE A 1124 -27.31 -15.10 -3.92
C ILE A 1124 -27.07 -16.14 -5.01
N ILE A 1125 -26.80 -15.73 -6.26
CA ILE A 1125 -26.60 -16.64 -7.39
C ILE A 1125 -25.13 -16.62 -7.83
N LEU A 1126 -24.49 -17.78 -7.89
CA LEU A 1126 -23.07 -17.89 -8.27
C LEU A 1126 -22.75 -19.26 -8.89
N GLY A 1127 -21.58 -19.37 -9.53
CA GLY A 1127 -21.04 -20.65 -9.97
C GLY A 1127 -20.46 -21.46 -8.81
N ASP A 1128 -20.35 -22.77 -9.02
CA ASP A 1128 -19.69 -23.74 -8.13
C ASP A 1128 -18.28 -23.32 -7.66
N MET A 1129 -17.38 -22.91 -8.56
CA MET A 1129 -16.02 -22.49 -8.22
C MET A 1129 -16.00 -21.24 -7.31
N SER A 1130 -16.95 -20.32 -7.50
CA SER A 1130 -17.15 -19.19 -6.58
C SER A 1130 -17.68 -19.64 -5.21
N MET A 1131 -18.52 -20.68 -5.17
CA MET A 1131 -19.06 -21.25 -3.93
C MET A 1131 -17.98 -21.98 -3.15
N ILE A 1132 -17.06 -22.65 -3.84
CA ILE A 1132 -15.87 -23.27 -3.25
C ILE A 1132 -14.93 -22.21 -2.67
N HIS A 1133 -14.79 -21.05 -3.33
CA HIS A 1133 -13.90 -19.97 -2.88
C HIS A 1133 -14.39 -19.25 -1.61
N ASP A 1134 -15.70 -19.20 -1.37
CA ASP A 1134 -16.34 -18.56 -0.20
C ASP A 1134 -17.13 -19.58 0.67
N LEU A 1135 -16.75 -20.86 0.60
CA LEU A 1135 -17.49 -22.00 1.16
C LEU A 1135 -17.76 -21.89 2.67
N ASN A 1136 -16.79 -21.31 3.39
CA ASN A 1136 -16.85 -21.10 4.83
C ASN A 1136 -17.89 -20.03 5.24
N ALA A 1137 -18.30 -19.11 4.36
CA ALA A 1137 -19.32 -18.10 4.65
C ALA A 1137 -20.68 -18.71 5.06
N LEU A 1138 -20.93 -19.97 4.71
CA LEU A 1138 -22.10 -20.73 5.16
C LEU A 1138 -22.20 -20.85 6.70
N HIS A 1139 -21.09 -20.76 7.44
CA HIS A 1139 -21.12 -20.76 8.91
C HIS A 1139 -21.99 -19.64 9.49
N LEU A 1140 -22.05 -18.48 8.82
CA LEU A 1140 -22.83 -17.32 9.23
C LEU A 1140 -24.32 -17.64 9.32
N LEU A 1141 -24.82 -18.50 8.42
CA LEU A 1141 -26.23 -18.91 8.37
C LEU A 1141 -26.59 -19.89 9.50
N ARG A 1142 -25.59 -20.57 10.07
CA ARG A 1142 -25.74 -21.48 11.21
C ARG A 1142 -25.61 -20.76 12.54
N GLU A 1143 -24.58 -19.94 12.72
CA GLU A 1143 -24.25 -19.31 14.01
C GLU A 1143 -25.21 -18.18 14.35
N HIS A 1144 -25.52 -17.32 13.38
CA HIS A 1144 -26.48 -16.23 13.59
C HIS A 1144 -27.92 -16.74 13.43
N GLY A 1145 -28.18 -17.64 12.49
CA GLY A 1145 -29.48 -18.34 12.36
C GLY A 1145 -30.68 -17.37 12.37
N GLU A 1146 -31.57 -17.51 13.36
CA GLU A 1146 -32.73 -16.63 13.52
C GLU A 1146 -32.38 -15.17 13.88
N GLN A 1147 -31.16 -14.90 14.36
CA GLN A 1147 -30.66 -13.55 14.67
C GLN A 1147 -30.31 -12.76 13.39
N LEU A 1148 -30.17 -13.42 12.23
CA LEU A 1148 -30.11 -12.71 10.96
C LEU A 1148 -31.47 -12.06 10.68
N PRO A 1149 -31.53 -10.73 10.41
CA PRO A 1149 -32.78 -10.01 10.14
C PRO A 1149 -33.39 -10.34 8.76
N ILE A 1150 -32.87 -11.37 8.10
CA ILE A 1150 -33.14 -11.78 6.71
C ILE A 1150 -33.12 -13.30 6.60
N ARG A 1151 -33.65 -13.83 5.51
CA ARG A 1151 -33.42 -15.19 4.99
C ARG A 1151 -32.49 -15.13 3.80
N VAL A 1152 -31.67 -16.18 3.66
CA VAL A 1152 -30.59 -16.27 2.68
C VAL A 1152 -30.78 -17.54 1.88
N THR A 1153 -30.96 -17.40 0.57
CA THR A 1153 -30.99 -18.52 -0.37
C THR A 1153 -29.76 -18.42 -1.26
N VAL A 1154 -28.92 -19.45 -1.25
CA VAL A 1154 -27.73 -19.53 -2.11
C VAL A 1154 -28.05 -20.44 -3.29
N ILE A 1155 -28.04 -19.92 -4.52
CA ILE A 1155 -28.24 -20.71 -5.74
C ILE A 1155 -26.88 -20.93 -6.41
N VAL A 1156 -26.42 -22.18 -6.38
CA VAL A 1156 -25.18 -22.61 -7.01
C VAL A 1156 -25.51 -23.20 -8.38
N ILE A 1157 -25.04 -22.56 -9.45
CA ILE A 1157 -25.09 -23.11 -10.80
C ILE A 1157 -23.86 -24.04 -10.94
N ASN A 1158 -24.08 -25.35 -10.88
CA ASN A 1158 -23.02 -26.36 -10.91
C ASN A 1158 -22.86 -26.92 -12.33
N ASN A 1159 -21.82 -26.47 -13.03
CA ASN A 1159 -21.33 -27.04 -14.29
C ASN A 1159 -20.06 -27.89 -14.07
N GLY A 1160 -19.56 -27.97 -12.84
CA GLY A 1160 -18.43 -28.80 -12.44
C GLY A 1160 -17.07 -28.14 -12.59
N GLY A 1161 -16.98 -26.85 -12.91
CA GLY A 1161 -15.69 -26.15 -13.01
C GLY A 1161 -15.71 -24.76 -13.68
N GLY A 1162 -14.68 -24.51 -14.49
CA GLY A 1162 -14.34 -23.19 -15.03
C GLY A 1162 -15.14 -22.76 -16.27
N GLY A 1163 -16.44 -23.03 -16.36
CA GLY A 1163 -17.23 -22.97 -17.61
C GLY A 1163 -17.12 -21.68 -18.45
N ILE A 1164 -16.74 -20.54 -17.88
CA ILE A 1164 -16.45 -19.31 -18.64
C ILE A 1164 -15.25 -19.45 -19.60
N PHE A 1165 -14.24 -20.24 -19.25
CA PHE A 1165 -13.03 -20.35 -20.07
C PHE A 1165 -13.32 -21.09 -21.39
N SER A 1166 -14.32 -21.97 -21.41
CA SER A 1166 -14.80 -22.66 -22.63
C SER A 1166 -15.35 -21.68 -23.68
N MET A 1167 -15.78 -20.48 -23.25
CA MET A 1167 -16.24 -19.38 -24.11
C MET A 1167 -15.10 -18.48 -24.63
N LEU A 1168 -13.85 -18.75 -24.26
CA LEU A 1168 -12.66 -18.00 -24.69
C LEU A 1168 -11.85 -18.77 -25.74
N PRO A 1169 -11.06 -18.11 -26.60
CA PRO A 1169 -10.31 -18.78 -27.68
C PRO A 1169 -9.37 -19.91 -27.24
N ILE A 1170 -8.91 -19.89 -25.99
CA ILE A 1170 -8.03 -20.91 -25.40
C ILE A 1170 -8.68 -22.31 -25.34
N SER A 1171 -10.02 -22.41 -25.34
CA SER A 1171 -10.74 -23.69 -25.35
C SER A 1171 -10.52 -24.54 -26.60
N LYS A 1172 -9.88 -23.98 -27.64
CA LYS A 1172 -9.44 -24.69 -28.85
C LYS A 1172 -8.12 -25.46 -28.66
N HIS A 1173 -7.45 -25.32 -27.52
CA HIS A 1173 -6.18 -25.95 -27.19
C HIS A 1173 -6.36 -26.87 -25.97
N PRO A 1174 -7.01 -28.05 -26.13
CA PRO A 1174 -7.45 -28.89 -25.01
C PRO A 1174 -6.31 -29.40 -24.11
N ASP A 1175 -5.12 -29.52 -24.69
CA ASP A 1175 -3.83 -29.86 -24.08
C ASP A 1175 -3.36 -28.85 -23.03
N VAL A 1176 -3.60 -27.56 -23.27
CA VAL A 1176 -3.32 -26.47 -22.31
C VAL A 1176 -4.56 -26.10 -21.49
N PHE A 1177 -5.76 -26.24 -22.07
CA PHE A 1177 -7.01 -25.83 -21.47
C PHE A 1177 -7.37 -26.65 -20.22
N SER A 1178 -7.46 -27.96 -20.37
CA SER A 1178 -8.01 -28.84 -19.33
C SER A 1178 -7.18 -28.87 -18.04
N PRO A 1179 -5.83 -28.88 -18.09
CA PRO A 1179 -5.02 -28.93 -16.87
C PRO A 1179 -5.07 -27.68 -15.97
N VAL A 1180 -5.36 -26.48 -16.50
CA VAL A 1180 -5.24 -25.23 -15.71
C VAL A 1180 -6.41 -24.23 -15.83
N PHE A 1181 -7.34 -24.41 -16.78
CA PHE A 1181 -8.52 -23.53 -16.92
C PHE A 1181 -9.85 -24.22 -16.62
N ASP A 1182 -9.99 -25.48 -17.01
CA ASP A 1182 -11.23 -26.24 -16.79
C ASP A 1182 -11.49 -26.48 -15.30
N THR A 1183 -10.44 -26.71 -14.50
CA THR A 1183 -10.50 -26.86 -13.03
C THR A 1183 -11.62 -27.81 -12.52
N PRO A 1184 -11.81 -29.00 -13.12
CA PRO A 1184 -12.98 -29.82 -12.85
C PRO A 1184 -13.00 -30.39 -11.42
N HIS A 1185 -14.17 -30.40 -10.77
CA HIS A 1185 -14.33 -30.91 -9.41
C HIS A 1185 -15.44 -31.95 -9.22
N SER A 1186 -15.23 -32.80 -8.21
CA SER A 1186 -16.15 -33.86 -7.76
C SER A 1186 -16.85 -33.56 -6.42
N LEU A 1187 -16.66 -32.35 -5.87
CA LEU A 1187 -17.25 -31.93 -4.58
C LEU A 1187 -18.79 -32.01 -4.58
N ASP A 1188 -19.35 -32.46 -3.45
CA ASP A 1188 -20.79 -32.57 -3.20
C ASP A 1188 -21.26 -31.46 -2.24
N PHE A 1189 -22.11 -30.55 -2.71
CA PHE A 1189 -22.64 -29.48 -1.89
C PHE A 1189 -23.67 -29.96 -0.84
N ARG A 1190 -24.23 -31.18 -0.96
CA ARG A 1190 -25.07 -31.75 0.11
C ARG A 1190 -24.27 -32.00 1.38
N SER A 1191 -23.08 -32.61 1.25
CA SER A 1191 -22.17 -32.85 2.38
C SER A 1191 -21.73 -31.53 3.03
N VAL A 1192 -21.46 -30.49 2.23
CA VAL A 1192 -21.18 -29.12 2.73
C VAL A 1192 -22.36 -28.56 3.52
N CYS A 1193 -23.58 -28.64 2.98
CA CYS A 1193 -24.78 -28.15 3.67
C CYS A 1193 -25.04 -28.93 4.97
N CYS A 1194 -24.77 -30.24 4.98
CA CYS A 1194 -24.87 -31.07 6.18
C CYS A 1194 -23.86 -30.63 7.26
N MET A 1195 -22.62 -30.31 6.89
CA MET A 1195 -21.61 -29.77 7.82
C MET A 1195 -22.08 -28.46 8.48
N PHE A 1196 -22.73 -27.56 7.73
CA PHE A 1196 -23.24 -26.30 8.25
C PHE A 1196 -24.69 -26.36 8.78
N GLY A 1197 -25.38 -27.50 8.69
CA GLY A 1197 -26.78 -27.64 9.14
C GLY A 1197 -27.80 -26.87 8.31
N ILE A 1198 -27.50 -26.59 7.03
CA ILE A 1198 -28.32 -25.81 6.11
C ILE A 1198 -29.19 -26.75 5.25
N GLU A 1199 -30.39 -26.32 4.86
CA GLU A 1199 -31.19 -27.08 3.90
C GLU A 1199 -30.51 -27.13 2.52
N TYR A 1200 -30.30 -28.33 1.99
CA TYR A 1200 -29.84 -28.58 0.63
C TYR A 1200 -31.01 -28.97 -0.28
N ILE A 1201 -31.12 -28.33 -1.45
CA ILE A 1201 -32.16 -28.62 -2.45
C ILE A 1201 -31.49 -28.83 -3.83
N PRO A 1202 -31.45 -30.06 -4.37
CA PRO A 1202 -30.98 -30.29 -5.73
C PRO A 1202 -32.09 -29.95 -6.74
N ALA A 1203 -31.75 -29.26 -7.83
CA ALA A 1203 -32.60 -29.01 -8.97
C ALA A 1203 -31.93 -29.50 -10.26
N LYS A 1204 -32.68 -30.20 -11.12
CA LYS A 1204 -32.18 -30.76 -12.40
C LYS A 1204 -33.00 -30.31 -13.61
N THR A 1205 -34.24 -29.93 -13.39
CA THR A 1205 -35.18 -29.40 -14.39
C THR A 1205 -35.60 -27.96 -14.06
N ALA A 1206 -36.18 -27.27 -15.03
CA ALA A 1206 -36.79 -25.95 -14.81
C ALA A 1206 -37.90 -25.97 -13.73
N ALA A 1207 -38.66 -27.07 -13.65
CA ALA A 1207 -39.70 -27.28 -12.65
C ALA A 1207 -39.11 -27.43 -11.23
N ASP A 1208 -38.05 -28.24 -11.05
CA ASP A 1208 -37.38 -28.39 -9.75
C ASP A 1208 -36.87 -27.04 -9.23
N LEU A 1209 -36.24 -26.26 -10.11
CA LEU A 1209 -35.64 -24.97 -9.75
C LEU A 1209 -36.72 -23.94 -9.37
N SER A 1210 -37.84 -23.90 -10.10
CA SER A 1210 -38.98 -23.05 -9.74
C SER A 1210 -39.62 -23.46 -8.40
N ALA A 1211 -39.78 -24.76 -8.16
CA ALA A 1211 -40.30 -25.32 -6.90
C ALA A 1211 -39.34 -25.15 -5.70
N ALA A 1212 -38.03 -25.10 -5.94
CA ALA A 1212 -37.03 -24.75 -4.94
C ALA A 1212 -37.10 -23.25 -4.59
N ILE A 1213 -37.26 -22.39 -5.59
CA ILE A 1213 -37.30 -20.93 -5.42
C ILE A 1213 -38.57 -20.45 -4.68
N SER A 1214 -39.67 -21.18 -4.73
CA SER A 1214 -40.83 -20.92 -3.86
C SER A 1214 -40.57 -21.20 -2.35
N ARG A 1215 -39.37 -21.68 -1.98
CA ARG A 1215 -38.87 -21.73 -0.58
C ARG A 1215 -38.02 -20.52 -0.16
N VAL A 1216 -37.69 -19.60 -1.07
CA VAL A 1216 -37.13 -18.29 -0.71
C VAL A 1216 -38.08 -17.61 0.29
N HIS A 1217 -37.54 -16.78 1.20
CA HIS A 1217 -38.24 -16.17 2.34
C HIS A 1217 -38.64 -17.13 3.48
N GLN A 1218 -38.59 -18.45 3.32
CA GLN A 1218 -38.99 -19.39 4.37
C GLN A 1218 -37.86 -19.66 5.38
N ARG A 1219 -36.68 -20.04 4.89
CA ARG A 1219 -35.51 -20.39 5.73
C ARG A 1219 -34.19 -20.24 4.97
N HIS A 1220 -33.07 -20.38 5.67
CA HIS A 1220 -31.74 -20.46 5.05
C HIS A 1220 -31.59 -21.79 4.29
N CYS A 1221 -31.25 -21.72 3.00
CA CYS A 1221 -31.09 -22.89 2.15
C CYS A 1221 -30.04 -22.66 1.05
N LEU A 1222 -29.50 -23.76 0.51
CA LEU A 1222 -28.69 -23.80 -0.69
C LEU A 1222 -29.41 -24.65 -1.74
N ILE A 1223 -29.64 -24.05 -2.91
CA ILE A 1223 -30.22 -24.68 -4.09
C ILE A 1223 -29.08 -24.98 -5.06
N GLU A 1224 -28.85 -26.25 -5.38
CA GLU A 1224 -27.88 -26.64 -6.41
C GLU A 1224 -28.60 -26.85 -7.74
N ALA A 1225 -28.43 -25.91 -8.67
CA ALA A 1225 -28.91 -25.99 -10.04
C ALA A 1225 -27.88 -26.76 -10.88
N ILE A 1226 -28.12 -28.06 -11.06
CA ILE A 1226 -27.22 -28.98 -11.76
C ILE A 1226 -27.44 -28.84 -13.27
N VAL A 1227 -26.42 -28.35 -13.98
CA VAL A 1227 -26.44 -28.19 -15.45
C VAL A 1227 -25.50 -29.20 -16.13
N SER A 1228 -25.32 -29.10 -17.46
CA SER A 1228 -24.34 -29.90 -18.19
C SER A 1228 -22.92 -29.69 -17.66
N LYS A 1229 -22.24 -30.79 -17.31
CA LYS A 1229 -20.80 -30.77 -17.01
C LYS A 1229 -19.89 -30.81 -18.24
N ASP A 1230 -20.46 -31.04 -19.43
CA ASP A 1230 -19.78 -30.72 -20.67
C ASP A 1230 -20.00 -29.23 -20.97
N HIS A 1231 -18.94 -28.43 -20.81
CA HIS A 1231 -18.94 -27.00 -21.08
C HIS A 1231 -19.09 -26.66 -22.58
N GLN A 1232 -18.76 -27.59 -23.50
CA GLN A 1232 -18.96 -27.38 -24.94
C GLN A 1232 -20.46 -27.35 -25.29
N VAL A 1233 -21.29 -28.11 -24.57
CA VAL A 1233 -22.76 -28.03 -24.69
C VAL A 1233 -23.26 -26.62 -24.33
N ASN A 1234 -22.72 -26.02 -23.25
CA ASN A 1234 -23.07 -24.65 -22.86
C ASN A 1234 -22.58 -23.60 -23.88
N ALA A 1235 -21.35 -23.74 -24.39
CA ALA A 1235 -20.81 -22.85 -25.41
C ALA A 1235 -21.60 -22.93 -26.74
N ALA A 1236 -21.94 -24.13 -27.19
CA ALA A 1236 -22.77 -24.39 -28.36
C ALA A 1236 -24.21 -23.87 -28.18
N LEU A 1237 -24.80 -24.01 -27.00
CA LEU A 1237 -26.10 -23.42 -26.67
C LEU A 1237 -26.06 -21.89 -26.78
N HIS A 1238 -25.05 -21.24 -26.21
CA HIS A 1238 -24.88 -19.80 -26.32
C HIS A 1238 -24.71 -19.32 -27.78
N GLU A 1239 -23.98 -20.07 -28.62
CA GLU A 1239 -23.87 -19.75 -30.04
C GLU A 1239 -25.19 -19.97 -30.80
N LYS A 1240 -25.92 -21.04 -30.48
CA LYS A 1240 -27.26 -21.32 -31.02
C LYS A 1240 -28.25 -20.21 -30.64
N LEU A 1241 -28.26 -19.75 -29.39
CA LEU A 1241 -29.11 -18.65 -28.91
C LEU A 1241 -28.77 -17.33 -29.64
N ARG A 1242 -27.49 -17.00 -29.81
CA ARG A 1242 -27.07 -15.84 -30.63
C ARG A 1242 -27.58 -15.94 -32.07
N LYS A 1243 -27.41 -17.08 -32.74
CA LYS A 1243 -27.91 -17.31 -34.11
C LYS A 1243 -29.44 -17.22 -34.22
N ILE A 1244 -30.17 -17.68 -33.22
CA ILE A 1244 -31.65 -17.55 -33.14
C ILE A 1244 -32.05 -16.08 -33.01
N VAL A 1245 -31.35 -15.31 -32.15
CA VAL A 1245 -31.57 -13.86 -32.02
C VAL A 1245 -31.26 -13.14 -33.34
N ASP A 1246 -30.10 -13.36 -33.96
CA ASP A 1246 -29.74 -12.76 -35.26
C ASP A 1246 -30.82 -13.00 -36.32
N GLN A 1247 -31.31 -14.24 -36.44
CA GLN A 1247 -32.37 -14.59 -37.39
C GLN A 1247 -33.73 -13.96 -37.02
N GLY A 1248 -34.09 -13.92 -35.73
CA GLY A 1248 -35.33 -13.30 -35.25
C GLY A 1248 -35.35 -11.78 -35.47
N VAL A 1249 -34.23 -11.12 -35.18
CA VAL A 1249 -34.00 -9.70 -35.43
C VAL A 1249 -34.10 -9.38 -36.92
N GLY A 1250 -33.38 -10.12 -37.78
CA GLY A 1250 -33.46 -9.94 -39.23
C GLY A 1250 -34.87 -10.11 -39.79
N ARG A 1251 -35.60 -11.16 -39.37
CA ARG A 1251 -37.00 -11.40 -39.77
C ARG A 1251 -37.97 -10.31 -39.31
N THR A 1252 -37.75 -9.73 -38.12
CA THR A 1252 -38.60 -8.66 -37.59
C THR A 1252 -38.35 -7.37 -38.36
N VAL A 1253 -37.08 -6.98 -38.55
CA VAL A 1253 -36.71 -5.79 -39.33
C VAL A 1253 -37.21 -5.90 -40.78
N SER A 1254 -37.15 -7.09 -41.41
CA SER A 1254 -37.68 -7.27 -42.77
C SER A 1254 -39.22 -7.19 -42.87
N LYS A 1255 -39.95 -7.27 -41.75
CA LYS A 1255 -41.41 -7.08 -41.68
C LYS A 1255 -41.82 -5.66 -41.29
N SER A 1256 -40.90 -4.88 -40.72
CA SER A 1256 -41.12 -3.48 -40.32
C SER A 1256 -40.50 -2.47 -41.29
N GLY A 1257 -40.02 -2.91 -42.46
CA GLY A 1257 -39.61 -2.01 -43.52
C GLY A 1257 -40.80 -1.21 -44.07
N PRO A 1258 -40.59 0.00 -44.60
CA PRO A 1258 -41.69 0.79 -45.17
C PRO A 1258 -42.28 0.06 -46.38
N GLU A 1259 -43.61 0.09 -46.50
CA GLU A 1259 -44.28 -0.29 -47.74
C GLU A 1259 -43.75 0.58 -48.89
N SER A 1260 -43.42 -0.05 -50.01
CA SER A 1260 -42.84 0.62 -51.16
C SER A 1260 -43.90 1.44 -51.89
N ASN A 1261 -44.08 2.70 -51.47
CA ASN A 1261 -44.87 3.70 -52.21
C ASN A 1261 -44.20 3.98 -53.56
N SER A 1262 -44.62 3.23 -54.57
CA SER A 1262 -44.15 3.32 -55.95
C SER A 1262 -44.98 4.32 -56.77
N THR A 1263 -44.67 5.62 -56.64
CA THR A 1263 -44.95 6.68 -57.64
C THR A 1263 -44.00 7.84 -57.40
#